data_AF-A0A538S2Z1-F1
#
_entry.id   AF-A0A538S2Z1-F1
#
_cell.length_a   1.000
_cell.length_b   1.000
_cell.length_c   1.000
_cell.angle_alpha   90.00
_cell.angle_beta   90.00
_cell.angle_gamma   90.00
#
_symmetry.space_group_name_H-M   'P 1'
#
loop_
_entity.id
_entity.type
_entity.pdbx_description
1 polymer ?
#
loop_
_entity_poly.entity_id
_entity_poly.type
_entity_poly.pdbx_seq_one_letter_code
_entity_poly.pdbx_strand_id
1 'polypeptide(L)'
;MNPPSANPSARASASQGQPESVTAAVALGSDEWQMHVKLTVPAGPTHLKVLLPMVQSVMDAVVGAAVQTAQGQGQQISCKKGCGACCRQLVPIAEVEARRIREVVAELPEPRRSVIRDRFAAARARLQNSGLLDKLLHPDLQHDDDLRSVGLDYFAQGIACPFLEDESCSIYADRPLACREYLVTSPAENCAHPSPDTVHCVNMPLRIWPALARMDRVPAGSRFIRWVPLILAPEWAERHPDQTPPRPGPELLRDLLEKIAGKKADPSQPSLPPLGVGASAAPAVDQATDGTTPVREPLAGNAAATPASVAATPTAAVRPAAPAVGDRAPSETGLGSPSSYDELPYTHHPFFSTHPDCLATVATLHGMTPAPLASCRVLELGCASGGNLIPMAASLPDSSFVGIDLSPRQIADGQQLVQALGLTNIDLQALSILDVSSGFGQFDYIICHGVYSWVPDEVQDKILQVCATNLAPDGVAYVSYNTYPGWHLRGLIREMLGFHVGQFREAKVRVQQARAFLDFLAESVSDPQGVYGQLLKQEAAMLRSETDTYLFHEHLEDVNNPLYFHQFAARAAAKRLQYLAEAQPSARTVELAPEVRRTLEQLAPDRIAREQYLDFLSKRTFRRSLLCHNGVALQPPSWEAVSRLRATALLQPSNPQPDIRSAAVEEFGAAKGGVTLSTGRPLAKAALMALFEAWPRSPSFSELLAAVQARLKPANGTASCPDTVTRQALAELLLQYYRDTAVELHLHEPPFVLEISARPRASPVARLQALSETRVTNLRHRIVELSDFDAVLLRRLDGSRDQAALLQTLGNLITRGELVIPQQDQPVRDAETARALLQPLLGPGLHRLAYSALLVG
;
A
#
# COMPACT_ATOMS: atom_id res chain seq x y z
N MET A 1 60.04 3.39 23.32
CA MET A 1 61.19 3.65 22.42
C MET A 1 60.73 4.66 21.40
N ASN A 2 61.35 5.84 21.36
CA ASN A 2 61.06 6.85 20.33
C ASN A 2 61.43 6.35 18.93
N PRO A 3 60.70 6.79 17.91
CA PRO A 3 61.30 7.05 16.61
C PRO A 3 61.12 8.53 16.18
N PRO A 4 61.90 8.98 15.18
CA PRO A 4 62.44 10.34 15.11
C PRO A 4 61.73 11.26 14.10
N SER A 5 62.01 12.56 14.26
CA SER A 5 61.71 13.62 13.30
C SER A 5 62.72 13.66 12.14
N ALA A 6 62.24 13.84 10.91
CA ALA A 6 62.99 14.52 9.85
C ALA A 6 62.02 15.13 8.81
N ASN A 7 62.20 16.42 8.57
CA ASN A 7 61.42 17.27 7.66
C ASN A 7 61.98 17.20 6.20
N PRO A 8 61.25 17.73 5.20
CA PRO A 8 61.37 17.40 3.77
C PRO A 8 62.28 18.37 3.00
N SER A 9 62.84 17.93 1.88
CA SER A 9 62.90 18.75 0.64
C SER A 9 63.54 17.98 -0.53
N ALA A 10 62.78 17.84 -1.62
CA ALA A 10 63.26 17.96 -2.99
C ALA A 10 62.03 17.96 -3.92
N ARG A 11 61.53 19.16 -4.24
CA ARG A 11 60.54 19.40 -5.30
C ARG A 11 61.23 19.27 -6.65
N ALA A 12 60.64 18.50 -7.56
CA ALA A 12 60.63 18.81 -8.98
C ALA A 12 59.24 19.37 -9.31
N SER A 13 59.22 20.62 -9.74
CA SER A 13 58.04 21.43 -10.02
C SER A 13 57.34 21.01 -11.32
N ALA A 14 56.08 20.59 -11.19
CA ALA A 14 55.07 20.85 -12.20
C ALA A 14 53.98 21.67 -11.51
N SER A 15 53.89 22.94 -11.85
CA SER A 15 52.84 23.84 -11.40
C SER A 15 51.49 23.39 -11.97
N GLN A 16 50.72 22.65 -11.20
CA GLN A 16 49.27 22.57 -11.34
C GLN A 16 48.70 23.32 -10.15
N GLY A 17 48.01 24.45 -10.43
CA GLY A 17 47.43 25.30 -9.39
C GLY A 17 46.60 24.46 -8.42
N GLN A 18 46.70 24.76 -7.13
CA GLN A 18 45.78 24.18 -6.15
C GLN A 18 44.37 24.44 -6.67
N PRO A 19 43.52 23.41 -6.84
CA PRO A 19 42.14 23.66 -7.18
C PRO A 19 41.58 24.52 -6.04
N GLU A 20 41.06 25.72 -6.38
CA GLU A 20 40.26 26.50 -5.43
C GLU A 20 39.30 25.54 -4.73
N SER A 21 39.26 25.56 -3.41
CA SER A 21 38.38 24.70 -2.62
C SER A 21 37.41 25.58 -1.84
N VAL A 22 36.18 25.10 -1.71
CA VAL A 22 35.13 25.75 -0.95
C VAL A 22 34.89 24.93 0.30
N THR A 23 34.98 25.58 1.46
CA THR A 23 34.61 24.99 2.74
C THR A 23 33.25 25.52 3.19
N ALA A 24 32.31 24.62 3.44
CA ALA A 24 31.00 24.93 4.00
C ALA A 24 30.91 24.39 5.43
N ALA A 25 30.41 25.21 6.36
CA ALA A 25 29.97 24.73 7.66
C ALA A 25 28.55 24.17 7.51
N VAL A 26 28.37 22.89 7.83
CA VAL A 26 27.12 22.17 7.68
C VAL A 26 26.69 21.64 9.03
N ALA A 27 25.49 22.00 9.46
CA ALA A 27 24.82 21.36 10.58
C ALA A 27 24.01 20.16 10.05
N LEU A 28 24.29 18.97 10.58
CA LEU A 28 23.60 17.72 10.29
C LEU A 28 22.88 17.29 11.58
N GLY A 29 21.57 17.07 11.53
CA GLY A 29 20.82 16.74 12.74
C GLY A 29 19.31 16.61 12.59
N SER A 30 18.65 16.24 13.69
CA SER A 30 17.21 16.28 13.96
C SER A 30 16.95 17.07 15.25
N ASP A 31 15.70 17.18 15.71
CA ASP A 31 15.36 17.87 16.96
C ASP A 31 16.00 17.23 18.21
N GLU A 32 16.40 15.96 18.12
CA GLU A 32 16.99 15.18 19.24
C GLU A 32 18.52 15.01 19.15
N TRP A 33 19.15 15.34 18.02
CA TRP A 33 20.59 15.18 17.79
C TRP A 33 21.13 16.17 16.77
N GLN A 34 22.22 16.89 17.07
CA GLN A 34 22.84 17.83 16.13
C GLN A 34 24.37 17.70 16.12
N MET A 35 24.95 17.81 14.93
CA MET A 35 26.40 17.79 14.70
C MET A 35 26.79 18.89 13.72
N HIS A 36 27.86 19.62 14.02
CA HIS A 36 28.42 20.63 13.13
C HIS A 36 29.71 20.11 12.50
N VAL A 37 29.74 20.04 11.17
CA VAL A 37 30.91 19.59 10.40
C VAL A 37 31.33 20.65 9.40
N LYS A 38 32.63 20.77 9.15
CA LYS A 38 33.18 21.61 8.09
C LYS A 38 33.53 20.70 6.91
N LEU A 39 32.82 20.87 5.79
CA LEU A 39 32.98 20.07 4.58
C LEU A 39 33.72 20.89 3.53
N THR A 40 34.83 20.37 3.03
CA THR A 40 35.65 21.02 2.01
C THR A 40 35.56 20.25 0.71
N VAL A 41 35.19 20.94 -0.37
CA VAL A 41 35.06 20.37 -1.73
C VAL A 41 35.79 21.21 -2.77
N PRO A 42 36.26 20.63 -3.88
CA PRO A 42 36.85 21.41 -4.98
C PRO A 42 35.83 22.40 -5.58
N ALA A 43 36.21 23.64 -5.84
CA ALA A 43 35.34 24.67 -6.42
C ALA A 43 35.03 24.41 -7.90
N GLY A 44 36.01 23.90 -8.65
CA GLY A 44 35.88 23.62 -10.08
C GLY A 44 35.15 22.31 -10.41
N PRO A 45 34.97 22.00 -11.72
CA PRO A 45 34.35 20.76 -12.17
C PRO A 45 35.07 19.51 -11.64
N THR A 46 34.34 18.65 -10.95
CA THR A 46 34.82 17.40 -10.33
C THR A 46 33.78 16.28 -10.46
N HIS A 47 34.17 15.06 -10.13
CA HIS A 47 33.27 13.90 -10.11
C HIS A 47 32.90 13.51 -8.69
N LEU A 48 31.75 12.85 -8.52
CA LEU A 48 31.25 12.40 -7.22
C LEU A 48 32.27 11.56 -6.44
N LYS A 49 33.06 10.74 -7.14
CA LYS A 49 34.13 9.92 -6.53
C LYS A 49 35.15 10.72 -5.71
N VAL A 50 35.40 11.98 -6.10
CA VAL A 50 36.35 12.87 -5.39
C VAL A 50 35.81 13.29 -4.03
N LEU A 51 34.49 13.28 -3.84
CA LEU A 51 33.84 13.63 -2.59
C LEU A 51 33.74 12.44 -1.63
N LEU A 52 33.88 11.20 -2.11
CA LEU A 52 33.63 9.98 -1.33
C LEU A 52 34.39 9.89 0.01
N PRO A 53 35.69 10.23 0.11
CA PRO A 53 36.40 10.22 1.40
C PRO A 53 35.81 11.21 2.42
N MET A 54 35.33 12.36 1.95
CA MET A 54 34.63 13.32 2.80
C MET A 54 33.31 12.74 3.28
N VAL A 55 32.52 12.12 2.39
CA VAL A 55 31.25 11.46 2.75
C VAL A 55 31.46 10.36 3.80
N GLN A 56 32.51 9.54 3.63
CA GLN A 56 32.89 8.50 4.59
C GLN A 56 33.26 9.09 5.95
N SER A 57 34.00 10.20 5.97
CA SER A 57 34.39 10.89 7.21
C SER A 57 33.18 11.46 7.96
N VAL A 58 32.20 12.00 7.22
CA VAL A 58 30.92 12.45 7.79
C VAL A 58 30.16 11.26 8.38
N MET A 59 30.09 10.14 7.66
CA MET A 59 29.44 8.93 8.15
C MET A 59 30.11 8.40 9.42
N ASP A 60 31.44 8.36 9.49
CA ASP A 60 32.16 7.90 10.68
C ASP A 60 31.84 8.78 11.91
N ALA A 61 31.67 10.09 11.72
CA ALA A 61 31.25 11.01 12.79
C ALA A 61 29.80 10.75 13.23
N VAL A 62 28.87 10.52 12.29
CA VAL A 62 27.48 10.12 12.57
C VAL A 62 27.43 8.81 13.36
N VAL A 63 28.19 7.80 12.92
CA VAL A 63 28.31 6.51 13.61
C VAL A 63 28.84 6.70 15.03
N GLY A 64 29.90 7.50 15.20
CA GLY A 64 30.47 7.80 16.51
C GLY A 64 29.44 8.39 17.48
N ALA A 65 28.60 9.30 16.99
CA ALA A 65 27.55 9.89 17.81
C ALA A 65 26.43 8.90 18.13
N ALA A 66 26.00 8.08 17.16
CA ALA A 66 25.00 7.02 17.39
C ALA A 66 25.47 6.01 18.46
N VAL A 67 26.75 5.64 18.42
CA VAL A 67 27.38 4.76 19.42
C VAL A 67 27.36 5.41 20.81
N GLN A 68 27.70 6.70 20.92
CA GLN A 68 27.66 7.43 22.19
C GLN A 68 26.24 7.49 22.76
N THR A 69 25.24 7.74 21.93
CA THR A 69 23.83 7.76 22.35
C THR A 69 23.37 6.39 22.84
N ALA A 70 23.66 5.31 22.10
CA ALA A 70 23.31 3.95 22.52
C ALA A 70 23.98 3.58 23.86
N GLN A 71 25.26 3.93 24.02
CA GLN A 71 26.00 3.72 25.27
C GLN A 71 25.41 4.54 26.43
N GLY A 72 24.98 5.77 26.18
CA GLY A 72 24.29 6.62 27.16
C GLY A 72 22.93 6.05 27.60
N GLN A 73 22.29 5.24 26.76
CA GLN A 73 21.06 4.50 27.06
C GLN A 73 21.32 3.14 27.73
N GLY A 74 22.56 2.86 28.14
CA GLY A 74 22.95 1.60 28.78
C GLY A 74 23.09 0.42 27.82
N GLN A 75 23.07 0.65 26.50
CA GLN A 75 23.26 -0.40 25.50
C GLN A 75 24.75 -0.63 25.21
N GLN A 76 25.16 -1.89 25.05
CA GLN A 76 26.53 -2.25 24.69
C GLN A 76 26.63 -2.51 23.18
N ILE A 77 27.54 -1.80 22.50
CA ILE A 77 27.85 -2.09 21.09
C ILE A 77 28.65 -3.39 21.00
N SER A 78 28.11 -4.38 20.27
CA SER A 78 28.78 -5.69 20.11
C SER A 78 29.81 -5.72 18.98
N CYS A 79 29.72 -4.78 18.02
CA CYS A 79 30.64 -4.67 16.90
C CYS A 79 32.04 -4.21 17.33
N LYS A 80 33.06 -5.00 17.02
CA LYS A 80 34.48 -4.71 17.30
C LYS A 80 35.38 -5.36 16.24
N LYS A 81 36.67 -5.02 16.22
CA LYS A 81 37.64 -5.74 15.38
C LYS A 81 37.57 -7.25 15.69
N GLY A 82 37.51 -8.08 14.65
CA GLY A 82 37.28 -9.52 14.76
C GLY A 82 35.80 -9.96 14.79
N CYS A 83 34.83 -9.03 14.69
CA CYS A 83 33.41 -9.32 14.60
C CYS A 83 32.93 -9.33 13.13
N GLY A 84 33.22 -10.40 12.40
CA GLY A 84 32.99 -10.50 10.95
C GLY A 84 31.74 -11.26 10.50
N ALA A 85 30.85 -11.67 11.42
CA ALA A 85 29.68 -12.50 11.08
C ALA A 85 28.78 -11.87 10.00
N CYS A 86 28.51 -10.56 10.10
CA CYS A 86 27.73 -9.82 9.10
C CYS A 86 28.42 -9.67 7.74
N CYS A 87 29.73 -9.92 7.63
CA CYS A 87 30.49 -9.83 6.37
C CYS A 87 30.17 -10.97 5.39
N ARG A 88 29.18 -11.81 5.71
CA ARG A 88 28.57 -12.82 4.82
C ARG A 88 27.18 -12.41 4.31
N GLN A 89 26.70 -11.22 4.69
CA GLN A 89 25.45 -10.66 4.17
C GLN A 89 25.64 -10.05 2.79
N LEU A 90 24.54 -9.93 2.05
CA LEU A 90 24.48 -9.21 0.79
C LEU A 90 24.58 -7.71 1.07
N VAL A 91 25.69 -7.09 0.65
CA VAL A 91 25.93 -5.66 0.88
C VAL A 91 25.59 -4.87 -0.39
N PRO A 92 24.55 -4.02 -0.35
CA PRO A 92 24.29 -3.08 -1.43
C PRO A 92 25.24 -1.87 -1.35
N ILE A 93 25.86 -1.50 -2.47
CA ILE A 93 26.79 -0.36 -2.58
C ILE A 93 26.48 0.51 -3.81
N ALA A 94 26.93 1.77 -3.80
CA ALA A 94 26.54 2.74 -4.82
C ALA A 94 27.40 2.51 -6.05
N GLU A 95 26.99 3.00 -7.21
CA GLU A 95 27.81 2.84 -8.41
C GLU A 95 29.17 3.55 -8.22
N VAL A 96 29.17 4.72 -7.57
CA VAL A 96 30.41 5.42 -7.21
C VAL A 96 31.29 4.61 -6.25
N GLU A 97 30.70 3.87 -5.30
CA GLU A 97 31.45 3.00 -4.39
C GLU A 97 31.95 1.75 -5.09
N ALA A 98 31.19 1.18 -6.03
CA ALA A 98 31.62 0.03 -6.82
C ALA A 98 32.87 0.35 -7.66
N ARG A 99 32.90 1.56 -8.25
CA ARG A 99 34.07 2.06 -8.97
C ARG A 99 35.27 2.28 -8.02
N ARG A 100 35.05 2.82 -6.81
CA ARG A 100 36.12 2.96 -5.80
C ARG A 100 36.65 1.60 -5.35
N ILE A 101 35.79 0.61 -5.13
CA ILE A 101 36.21 -0.74 -4.75
C ILE A 101 37.12 -1.37 -5.82
N ARG A 102 36.81 -1.17 -7.10
CA ARG A 102 37.71 -1.59 -8.20
C ARG A 102 39.09 -0.92 -8.11
N GLU A 103 39.13 0.38 -7.87
CA GLU A 103 40.39 1.14 -7.71
C GLU A 103 41.19 0.63 -6.51
N VAL A 104 40.54 0.41 -5.36
CA VAL A 104 41.17 -0.17 -4.15
C VAL A 104 41.80 -1.52 -4.46
N VAL A 105 41.10 -2.40 -5.18
CA VAL A 105 41.67 -3.70 -5.60
C VAL A 105 42.89 -3.51 -6.51
N ALA A 106 42.86 -2.54 -7.43
CA ALA A 106 43.97 -2.26 -8.34
C ALA A 106 45.21 -1.70 -7.62
N GLU A 107 45.00 -0.89 -6.57
CA GLU A 107 46.03 -0.26 -5.72
C GLU A 107 46.72 -1.25 -4.77
N LEU A 108 46.15 -2.43 -4.52
CA LEU A 108 46.76 -3.44 -3.64
C LEU A 108 48.10 -3.96 -4.22
N PRO A 109 49.12 -4.16 -3.38
CA PRO A 109 50.37 -4.79 -3.80
C PRO A 109 50.19 -6.28 -4.09
N GLU A 110 51.05 -6.84 -4.93
CA GLU A 110 51.16 -8.30 -5.06
C GLU A 110 51.83 -8.91 -3.81
N PRO A 111 51.46 -10.13 -3.40
CA PRO A 111 50.46 -11.04 -4.01
C PRO A 111 49.01 -10.76 -3.60
N ARG A 112 48.78 -9.78 -2.71
CA ARG A 112 47.48 -9.52 -2.08
C ARG A 112 46.40 -9.18 -3.10
N ARG A 113 46.74 -8.40 -4.13
CA ARG A 113 45.81 -8.08 -5.23
C ARG A 113 45.29 -9.33 -5.93
N SER A 114 46.17 -10.25 -6.30
CA SER A 114 45.79 -11.52 -6.94
C SER A 114 44.87 -12.34 -6.03
N VAL A 115 45.21 -12.46 -4.75
CA VAL A 115 44.38 -13.17 -3.75
C VAL A 115 42.97 -12.59 -3.65
N ILE A 116 42.83 -11.27 -3.60
CA ILE A 116 41.52 -10.62 -3.51
C ILE A 116 40.71 -10.82 -4.81
N ARG A 117 41.35 -10.72 -5.98
CA ARG A 117 40.69 -11.00 -7.27
C ARG A 117 40.19 -12.45 -7.35
N ASP A 118 40.97 -13.40 -6.88
CA ASP A 118 40.58 -14.81 -6.83
C ASP A 118 39.38 -15.03 -5.90
N ARG A 119 39.31 -14.31 -4.77
CA ARG A 119 38.14 -14.36 -3.86
C ARG A 119 36.88 -13.80 -4.53
N PHE A 120 36.97 -12.70 -5.28
CA PHE A 120 35.85 -12.19 -6.07
C PHE A 120 35.40 -13.20 -7.13
N ALA A 121 36.35 -13.80 -7.87
CA ALA A 121 36.04 -14.80 -8.88
C ALA A 121 35.40 -16.07 -8.28
N ALA A 122 35.91 -16.54 -7.15
CA ALA A 122 35.36 -17.69 -6.43
C ALA A 122 33.95 -17.42 -5.90
N ALA A 123 33.69 -16.23 -5.36
CA ALA A 123 32.38 -15.83 -4.90
C ALA A 123 31.37 -15.75 -6.06
N ARG A 124 31.76 -15.15 -7.19
CA ARG A 124 30.95 -15.11 -8.41
C ARG A 124 30.60 -16.52 -8.90
N ALA A 125 31.58 -17.43 -8.94
CA ALA A 125 31.34 -18.82 -9.33
C ALA A 125 30.34 -19.52 -8.37
N ARG A 126 30.43 -19.25 -7.06
CA ARG A 126 29.44 -19.76 -6.09
C ARG A 126 28.03 -19.20 -6.33
N LEU A 127 27.92 -17.92 -6.63
CA LEU A 127 26.63 -17.29 -6.95
C LEU A 127 26.03 -17.86 -8.24
N GLN A 128 26.86 -18.15 -9.25
CA GLN A 128 26.39 -18.80 -10.47
C GLN A 128 25.85 -20.20 -10.16
N ASN A 129 26.60 -20.99 -9.38
CA ASN A 129 26.22 -22.37 -9.06
C ASN A 129 24.96 -22.45 -8.18
N SER A 130 24.68 -21.43 -7.37
CA SER A 130 23.45 -21.36 -6.57
C SER A 130 22.25 -20.78 -7.33
N GLY A 131 22.44 -20.31 -8.56
CA GLY A 131 21.41 -19.61 -9.35
C GLY A 131 21.09 -18.20 -8.83
N LEU A 132 21.88 -17.67 -7.89
CA LEU A 132 21.70 -16.31 -7.35
C LEU A 132 22.36 -15.24 -8.19
N LEU A 133 23.36 -15.58 -9.03
CA LEU A 133 24.06 -14.58 -9.83
C LEU A 133 23.11 -13.85 -10.78
N ASP A 134 22.23 -14.59 -11.48
CA ASP A 134 21.28 -14.00 -12.42
C ASP A 134 20.33 -13.04 -11.68
N LYS A 135 19.78 -13.45 -10.53
CA LYS A 135 18.93 -12.58 -9.68
C LYS A 135 19.63 -11.28 -9.27
N LEU A 136 20.93 -11.33 -8.99
CA LEU A 136 21.74 -10.18 -8.57
C LEU A 136 22.23 -9.30 -9.74
N LEU A 137 22.20 -9.82 -10.97
CA LEU A 137 22.55 -9.07 -12.18
C LEU A 137 21.35 -8.34 -12.79
N HIS A 138 20.11 -8.72 -12.44
CA HIS A 138 18.90 -8.05 -12.92
C HIS A 138 18.51 -6.84 -12.03
N PRO A 139 18.34 -5.64 -12.59
CA PRO A 139 17.97 -4.43 -11.85
C PRO A 139 16.49 -4.40 -11.39
N ASP A 140 15.69 -5.41 -11.73
CA ASP A 140 14.24 -5.49 -11.49
C ASP A 140 13.84 -6.13 -10.15
N LEU A 141 14.70 -6.06 -9.13
CA LEU A 141 14.29 -6.32 -7.74
C LEU A 141 13.41 -5.14 -7.27
N GLN A 142 12.14 -5.14 -7.70
CA GLN A 142 11.21 -4.01 -7.60
C GLN A 142 10.47 -3.93 -6.25
N HIS A 143 10.60 -4.94 -5.37
CA HIS A 143 9.94 -5.00 -4.06
C HIS A 143 10.93 -5.29 -2.92
N ASP A 144 10.70 -4.70 -1.75
CA ASP A 144 11.53 -4.89 -0.54
C ASP A 144 11.57 -6.37 -0.08
N ASP A 145 10.50 -7.13 -0.34
CA ASP A 145 10.42 -8.57 -0.03
C ASP A 145 11.32 -9.45 -0.92
N ASP A 146 11.53 -9.05 -2.18
CA ASP A 146 12.44 -9.73 -3.11
C ASP A 146 13.90 -9.51 -2.70
N LEU A 147 14.24 -8.29 -2.25
CA LEU A 147 15.57 -7.98 -1.72
C LEU A 147 15.86 -8.75 -0.43
N ARG A 148 14.84 -8.93 0.43
CA ARG A 148 14.97 -9.66 1.68
C ARG A 148 15.16 -11.16 1.46
N SER A 149 14.37 -11.76 0.57
CA SER A 149 14.51 -13.17 0.22
C SER A 149 15.86 -13.46 -0.44
N VAL A 150 16.29 -12.62 -1.40
CA VAL A 150 17.61 -12.74 -2.04
C VAL A 150 18.75 -12.52 -1.04
N GLY A 151 18.58 -11.60 -0.08
CA GLY A 151 19.54 -11.38 1.00
C GLY A 151 19.71 -12.60 1.91
N LEU A 152 18.61 -13.28 2.26
CA LEU A 152 18.63 -14.53 3.04
C LEU A 152 19.24 -15.69 2.24
N ASP A 153 18.86 -15.84 0.97
CA ASP A 153 19.42 -16.86 0.07
C ASP A 153 20.94 -16.68 -0.10
N TYR A 154 21.39 -15.43 -0.25
CA TYR A 154 22.82 -15.08 -0.31
C TYR A 154 23.54 -15.43 0.98
N PHE A 155 22.96 -15.06 2.14
CA PHE A 155 23.54 -15.34 3.43
C PHE A 155 23.69 -16.85 3.69
N ALA A 156 22.72 -17.65 3.26
CA ALA A 156 22.76 -19.11 3.32
C ALA A 156 23.91 -19.73 2.50
N GLN A 157 24.44 -19.03 1.49
CA GLN A 157 25.63 -19.49 0.75
C GLN A 157 26.93 -19.37 1.55
N GLY A 158 26.92 -18.63 2.67
CA GLY A 158 28.10 -18.41 3.50
C GLY A 158 29.26 -17.72 2.77
N ILE A 159 28.96 -16.93 1.73
CA ILE A 159 29.96 -16.24 0.92
C ILE A 159 30.50 -15.06 1.73
N ALA A 160 31.73 -15.19 2.21
CA ALA A 160 32.41 -14.11 2.90
C ALA A 160 32.79 -12.98 1.93
N CYS A 161 32.73 -11.74 2.43
CA CYS A 161 33.28 -10.58 1.75
C CYS A 161 34.74 -10.85 1.33
N PRO A 162 35.13 -10.57 0.08
CA PRO A 162 36.49 -10.82 -0.41
C PRO A 162 37.58 -10.13 0.42
N PHE A 163 37.25 -9.02 1.08
CA PHE A 163 38.15 -8.26 1.94
C PHE A 163 38.18 -8.73 3.40
N LEU A 164 37.45 -9.78 3.77
CA LEU A 164 37.46 -10.32 5.14
C LEU A 164 38.77 -11.07 5.40
N GLU A 165 39.51 -10.65 6.41
CA GLU A 165 40.77 -11.25 6.88
C GLU A 165 40.73 -11.29 8.41
N ASP A 166 40.87 -12.46 9.02
CA ASP A 166 40.78 -12.67 10.48
C ASP A 166 39.51 -12.03 11.09
N GLU A 167 38.37 -12.28 10.45
CA GLU A 167 37.05 -11.70 10.78
C GLU A 167 37.07 -10.15 10.92
N SER A 168 37.99 -9.51 10.19
CA SER A 168 38.18 -8.06 10.15
C SER A 168 38.19 -7.55 8.71
N CYS A 169 37.64 -6.35 8.49
CA CYS A 169 37.64 -5.72 7.17
C CYS A 169 39.05 -5.21 6.84
N SER A 170 39.67 -5.78 5.80
CA SER A 170 41.04 -5.44 5.41
C SER A 170 41.17 -4.13 4.60
N ILE A 171 40.03 -3.55 4.22
CA ILE A 171 39.87 -2.23 3.61
C ILE A 171 39.05 -1.29 4.52
N TYR A 172 39.22 -1.41 5.84
CA TYR A 172 38.37 -0.71 6.83
C TYR A 172 38.17 0.79 6.53
N ALA A 173 39.21 1.48 6.06
CA ALA A 173 39.15 2.90 5.70
C ALA A 173 38.33 3.19 4.44
N ASP A 174 38.27 2.26 3.48
CA ASP A 174 37.51 2.35 2.23
C ASP A 174 36.18 1.57 2.29
N ARG A 175 35.79 1.03 3.45
CA ARG A 175 34.58 0.21 3.56
C ARG A 175 33.33 1.01 3.12
N PRO A 176 32.39 0.39 2.39
CA PRO A 176 31.19 1.08 1.91
C PRO A 176 30.31 1.64 3.03
N LEU A 177 29.51 2.66 2.71
CA LEU A 177 28.63 3.33 3.69
C LEU A 177 27.63 2.36 4.32
N ALA A 178 27.06 1.43 3.55
CA ALA A 178 26.16 0.40 4.09
C ALA A 178 26.83 -0.44 5.19
N CYS A 179 28.13 -0.74 5.06
CA CYS A 179 28.90 -1.45 6.09
C CYS A 179 29.25 -0.56 7.30
N ARG A 180 29.30 0.77 7.14
CA ARG A 180 29.53 1.72 8.26
C ARG A 180 28.28 1.91 9.09
N GLU A 181 27.13 1.90 8.43
CA GLU A 181 25.82 2.11 9.03
C GLU A 181 25.28 0.90 9.80
N TYR A 182 25.90 -0.28 9.64
CA TYR A 182 25.46 -1.52 10.27
C TYR A 182 26.24 -1.81 11.56
N LEU A 183 25.63 -1.47 12.69
CA LEU A 183 26.11 -1.80 14.04
C LEU A 183 24.98 -2.43 14.84
N VAL A 184 25.30 -3.29 15.81
CA VAL A 184 24.31 -3.99 16.63
C VAL A 184 24.60 -3.86 18.13
N THR A 185 23.53 -3.86 18.92
CA THR A 185 23.53 -3.89 20.39
C THR A 185 23.19 -5.28 20.95
N SER A 186 22.65 -6.17 20.11
CA SER A 186 22.47 -7.60 20.41
C SER A 186 23.81 -8.35 20.37
N PRO A 187 23.94 -9.49 21.08
CA PRO A 187 25.13 -10.35 21.02
C PRO A 187 25.63 -10.59 19.58
N ALA A 188 26.95 -10.50 19.38
CA ALA A 188 27.56 -10.56 18.05
C ALA A 188 27.30 -11.90 17.35
N GLU A 189 27.10 -12.98 18.12
CA GLU A 189 26.80 -14.32 17.64
C GLU A 189 25.47 -14.37 16.87
N ASN A 190 24.51 -13.50 17.22
CA ASN A 190 23.22 -13.43 16.54
C ASN A 190 23.36 -13.00 15.07
N CYS A 191 24.43 -12.29 14.71
CA CYS A 191 24.71 -11.92 13.33
C CYS A 191 25.14 -13.11 12.45
N ALA A 192 25.46 -14.27 13.04
CA ALA A 192 25.73 -15.50 12.31
C ALA A 192 24.45 -16.20 11.83
N HIS A 193 23.30 -15.89 12.44
CA HIS A 193 21.97 -16.37 12.07
C HIS A 193 20.94 -15.25 12.26
N PRO A 194 20.99 -14.20 11.41
CA PRO A 194 20.26 -12.96 11.66
C PRO A 194 18.73 -13.14 11.49
N SER A 195 17.97 -12.73 12.50
CA SER A 195 16.50 -12.59 12.49
C SER A 195 16.11 -11.20 13.02
N PRO A 196 14.97 -10.64 12.59
CA PRO A 196 14.37 -9.43 13.18
C PRO A 196 14.31 -9.43 14.71
N ASP A 197 14.08 -10.61 15.30
CA ASP A 197 13.89 -10.76 16.75
C ASP A 197 15.20 -10.91 17.51
N THR A 198 16.30 -11.25 16.82
CA THR A 198 17.58 -11.59 17.46
C THR A 198 18.67 -10.55 17.19
N VAL A 199 18.56 -9.76 16.12
CA VAL A 199 19.54 -8.74 15.75
C VAL A 199 18.97 -7.35 15.98
N HIS A 200 19.47 -6.66 17.01
CA HIS A 200 19.06 -5.30 17.33
C HIS A 200 20.11 -4.33 16.81
N CYS A 201 19.78 -3.57 15.76
CA CYS A 201 20.69 -2.59 15.18
C CYS A 201 20.75 -1.31 16.05
N VAL A 202 21.90 -0.66 16.07
CA VAL A 202 22.05 0.70 16.62
C VAL A 202 21.16 1.64 15.81
N ASN A 203 20.35 2.44 16.50
CA ASN A 203 19.54 3.46 15.86
C ASN A 203 20.45 4.54 15.27
N MET A 204 20.50 4.62 13.93
CA MET A 204 21.32 5.62 13.23
C MET A 204 20.53 6.92 13.09
N PRO A 205 21.03 8.06 13.59
CA PRO A 205 20.32 9.34 13.49
C PRO A 205 20.27 9.87 12.04
N LEU A 206 21.14 9.35 11.16
CA LEU A 206 21.18 9.70 9.74
C LEU A 206 21.66 8.50 8.90
N ARG A 207 21.00 8.24 7.77
CA ARG A 207 21.39 7.20 6.78
C ARG A 207 21.87 7.90 5.50
N ILE A 208 23.16 7.83 5.22
CA ILE A 208 23.81 8.53 4.11
C ILE A 208 23.91 7.65 2.87
N TRP A 209 24.03 6.33 3.06
CA TRP A 209 24.09 5.31 2.01
C TRP A 209 22.99 5.48 0.94
N PRO A 210 21.68 5.56 1.29
CA PRO A 210 20.62 5.70 0.28
C PRO A 210 20.70 7.04 -0.48
N ALA A 211 21.21 8.09 0.14
CA ALA A 211 21.36 9.40 -0.48
C ALA A 211 22.47 9.36 -1.55
N LEU A 212 23.60 8.73 -1.24
CA LEU A 212 24.70 8.54 -2.19
C LEU A 212 24.27 7.71 -3.39
N ALA A 213 23.56 6.60 -3.17
CA ALA A 213 23.07 5.73 -4.25
C ALA A 213 22.09 6.43 -5.22
N ARG A 214 21.40 7.49 -4.77
CA ARG A 214 20.48 8.31 -5.58
C ARG A 214 21.18 9.46 -6.33
N MET A 215 22.48 9.64 -6.16
CA MET A 215 23.27 10.62 -6.91
C MET A 215 23.72 10.08 -8.27
N ASP A 216 23.78 8.76 -8.42
CA ASP A 216 24.05 8.10 -9.70
C ASP A 216 22.82 8.23 -10.62
N ARG A 217 23.00 8.23 -11.95
CA ARG A 217 21.98 8.64 -12.97
C ARG A 217 20.64 7.90 -12.84
N VAL A 218 19.75 8.44 -12.01
CA VAL A 218 18.35 8.04 -11.88
C VAL A 218 17.50 9.15 -12.51
N PRO A 219 16.57 8.85 -13.45
CA PRO A 219 15.63 9.84 -13.96
C PRO A 219 14.88 10.50 -12.81
N ALA A 220 14.75 11.84 -12.85
CA ALA A 220 13.99 12.57 -11.84
C ALA A 220 12.56 12.01 -11.77
N GLY A 221 12.16 11.49 -10.59
CA GLY A 221 10.85 10.88 -10.38
C GLY A 221 10.81 9.35 -10.27
N SER A 222 11.93 8.65 -10.50
CA SER A 222 12.00 7.20 -10.21
C SER A 222 12.08 6.93 -8.70
N ARG A 223 11.23 6.02 -8.20
CA ARG A 223 11.26 5.52 -6.81
C ARG A 223 12.36 4.49 -6.55
N PHE A 224 13.06 4.02 -7.60
CA PHE A 224 14.04 2.96 -7.51
C PHE A 224 15.44 3.47 -7.18
N ILE A 225 16.07 2.91 -6.14
CA ILE A 225 17.50 3.11 -5.85
C ILE A 225 18.29 2.13 -6.69
N ARG A 226 19.14 2.62 -7.61
CA ARG A 226 20.14 1.76 -8.27
C ARG A 226 21.24 1.43 -7.26
N TRP A 227 21.55 0.15 -7.11
CA TRP A 227 22.59 -0.35 -6.24
C TRP A 227 23.35 -1.49 -6.94
N VAL A 228 24.58 -1.72 -6.49
CA VAL A 228 25.47 -2.78 -6.98
C VAL A 228 25.75 -3.73 -5.81
N PRO A 229 25.59 -5.05 -5.97
CA PRO A 229 26.09 -5.99 -4.97
C PRO A 229 27.60 -5.85 -4.83
N LEU A 230 28.11 -5.65 -3.60
CA LEU A 230 29.56 -5.49 -3.35
C LEU A 230 30.38 -6.59 -4.02
N ILE A 231 29.87 -7.82 -4.00
CA ILE A 231 30.52 -9.00 -4.56
C ILE A 231 30.69 -8.96 -6.09
N LEU A 232 29.93 -8.12 -6.79
CA LEU A 232 30.01 -7.92 -8.24
C LEU A 232 30.70 -6.60 -8.61
N ALA A 233 31.16 -5.83 -7.62
CA ALA A 233 31.62 -4.46 -7.83
C ALA A 233 32.76 -4.30 -8.86
N PRO A 234 33.85 -5.11 -8.84
CA PRO A 234 34.94 -4.93 -9.81
C PRO A 234 34.50 -5.21 -11.26
N GLU A 235 33.76 -6.30 -11.49
CA GLU A 235 33.24 -6.67 -12.82
C GLU A 235 32.20 -5.66 -13.31
N TRP A 236 31.30 -5.24 -12.42
CA TRP A 236 30.32 -4.21 -12.73
C TRP A 236 31.00 -2.90 -13.15
N ALA A 237 32.00 -2.45 -12.39
CA ALA A 237 32.73 -1.21 -12.67
C ALA A 237 33.55 -1.27 -13.97
N GLU A 238 34.03 -2.45 -14.38
CA GLU A 238 34.68 -2.64 -15.68
C GLU A 238 33.71 -2.49 -16.86
N ARG A 239 32.48 -2.98 -16.72
CA ARG A 239 31.43 -2.86 -17.74
C ARG A 239 30.76 -1.49 -17.77
N HIS A 240 30.83 -0.74 -16.66
CA HIS A 240 30.13 0.53 -16.46
C HIS A 240 31.11 1.65 -16.07
N PRO A 241 32.00 2.08 -16.99
CA PRO A 241 32.89 3.20 -16.74
C PRO A 241 32.10 4.46 -16.39
N ASP A 242 32.69 5.34 -15.57
CA ASP A 242 32.05 6.61 -15.23
C ASP A 242 31.98 7.52 -16.46
N GLN A 243 30.78 7.70 -16.99
CA GLN A 243 30.49 8.58 -18.12
C GLN A 243 29.79 9.88 -17.67
N THR A 244 29.71 10.15 -16.35
CA THR A 244 29.09 11.36 -15.84
C THR A 244 29.94 12.58 -16.16
N PRO A 245 29.35 13.70 -16.64
CA PRO A 245 30.10 14.93 -16.83
C PRO A 245 30.52 15.50 -15.47
N PRO A 246 31.74 16.08 -15.35
CA PRO A 246 32.17 16.73 -14.12
C PRO A 246 31.29 17.94 -13.81
N ARG A 247 30.93 18.12 -12.53
CA ARG A 247 30.11 19.22 -12.02
C ARG A 247 30.88 19.99 -10.93
N PRO A 248 30.63 21.28 -10.72
CA PRO A 248 31.25 22.02 -9.61
C PRO A 248 31.07 21.29 -8.27
N GLY A 249 32.13 21.13 -7.49
CA GLY A 249 32.06 20.40 -6.23
C GLY A 249 31.04 20.94 -5.22
N PRO A 250 30.79 22.28 -5.12
CA PRO A 250 29.71 22.81 -4.29
C PRO A 250 28.32 22.35 -4.73
N GLU A 251 28.09 22.12 -6.03
CA GLU A 251 26.80 21.60 -6.52
C GLU A 251 26.61 20.14 -6.16
N LEU A 252 27.66 19.31 -6.31
CA LEU A 252 27.62 17.90 -5.91
C LEU A 252 27.40 17.76 -4.40
N LEU A 253 28.06 18.61 -3.60
CA LEU A 253 27.87 18.65 -2.16
C LEU A 253 26.44 19.04 -1.80
N ARG A 254 25.88 20.05 -2.47
CA ARG A 254 24.50 20.49 -2.25
C ARG A 254 23.50 19.39 -2.57
N ASP A 255 23.63 18.76 -3.74
CA ASP A 255 22.79 17.65 -4.20
C ASP A 255 22.86 16.43 -3.26
N LEU A 256 24.06 16.12 -2.72
CA LEU A 256 24.22 15.09 -1.69
C LEU A 256 23.48 15.48 -0.39
N LEU A 257 23.68 16.70 0.11
CA LEU A 257 23.05 17.18 1.35
C LEU A 257 21.52 17.24 1.23
N GLU A 258 21.00 17.64 0.07
CA GLU A 258 19.57 17.59 -0.27
C GLU A 258 19.02 16.16 -0.17
N LYS A 259 19.70 15.19 -0.80
CA LYS A 259 19.31 13.77 -0.74
C LYS A 259 19.42 13.19 0.67
N ILE A 260 20.43 13.60 1.45
CA ILE A 260 20.61 13.21 2.86
C ILE A 260 19.47 13.78 3.72
N ALA A 261 19.05 15.03 3.47
CA ALA A 261 17.95 15.68 4.19
C ALA A 261 16.56 15.15 3.77
N GLY A 262 16.48 14.29 2.74
CA GLY A 262 15.20 13.80 2.22
C GLY A 262 14.37 14.89 1.54
N LYS A 263 15.00 15.96 1.04
CA LYS A 263 14.36 17.10 0.38
C LYS A 263 15.07 17.49 -0.92
N LYS A 264 14.30 17.73 -1.98
CA LYS A 264 14.74 18.65 -3.05
C LYS A 264 15.10 19.97 -2.37
N ALA A 265 16.23 20.61 -2.68
CA ALA A 265 16.49 21.94 -2.14
C ALA A 265 15.35 22.91 -2.43
N ASP A 266 14.91 23.61 -1.39
CA ASP A 266 15.00 25.08 -1.31
C ASP A 266 15.30 25.46 0.16
N PRO A 267 15.93 26.61 0.48
CA PRO A 267 17.10 26.80 1.35
C PRO A 267 16.76 26.80 2.85
N SER A 268 15.62 26.21 3.21
CA SER A 268 15.02 26.22 4.54
C SER A 268 14.25 24.91 4.78
N GLN A 269 14.97 23.80 5.03
CA GLN A 269 14.72 23.14 6.31
C GLN A 269 13.48 22.26 6.60
N PRO A 270 12.99 21.30 5.80
CA PRO A 270 12.59 19.97 6.35
C PRO A 270 13.33 18.60 6.29
N SER A 271 12.93 17.57 7.06
CA SER A 271 13.31 16.12 6.94
C SER A 271 12.18 15.15 6.46
N LEU A 272 12.48 13.86 6.20
CA LEU A 272 11.60 12.68 5.92
C LEU A 272 12.26 11.35 6.46
N PRO A 273 11.53 10.21 6.60
CA PRO A 273 11.55 9.29 7.77
C PRO A 273 12.39 8.00 7.63
N PRO A 274 12.59 7.22 8.73
CA PRO A 274 13.41 6.01 8.76
C PRO A 274 12.71 4.73 8.25
N LEU A 275 13.51 3.82 7.68
CA LEU A 275 13.19 2.40 7.46
C LEU A 275 13.31 1.66 8.80
N GLY A 276 12.20 1.15 9.33
CA GLY A 276 12.15 0.43 10.60
C GLY A 276 11.52 -0.95 10.46
N VAL A 277 12.23 -1.96 10.97
CA VAL A 277 11.68 -3.22 11.49
C VAL A 277 11.26 -2.93 12.93
N GLY A 278 10.09 -3.38 13.37
CA GLY A 278 9.61 -3.17 14.74
C GLY A 278 8.98 -4.41 15.36
N ALA A 279 9.29 -4.63 16.65
CA ALA A 279 8.46 -5.28 17.69
C ALA A 279 9.18 -5.01 19.05
N SER A 280 8.63 -4.26 20.02
CA SER A 280 7.58 -4.56 21.03
C SER A 280 8.09 -5.08 22.40
N ALA A 281 8.10 -4.17 23.39
CA ALA A 281 7.69 -4.21 24.82
C ALA A 281 8.13 -5.30 25.86
N ALA A 282 8.80 -4.81 26.95
CA ALA A 282 8.65 -5.04 28.42
C ALA A 282 8.84 -6.48 29.02
N PRO A 283 9.06 -6.76 30.35
CA PRO A 283 8.72 -5.96 31.57
C PRO A 283 9.64 -6.02 32.84
N ALA A 284 9.32 -5.13 33.81
CA ALA A 284 9.30 -5.19 35.30
C ALA A 284 10.51 -5.66 36.18
N VAL A 285 10.74 -4.96 37.32
CA VAL A 285 10.55 -5.45 38.73
C VAL A 285 11.37 -4.63 39.78
N ASP A 286 10.65 -4.19 40.82
CA ASP A 286 10.94 -3.98 42.26
C ASP A 286 11.73 -2.82 42.93
N GLN A 287 11.00 -2.29 43.94
CA GLN A 287 11.31 -2.04 45.36
C GLN A 287 12.09 -0.79 45.84
N ALA A 288 11.32 0.02 46.60
CA ALA A 288 11.57 0.56 47.96
C ALA A 288 12.81 1.47 48.16
N THR A 289 12.82 2.55 48.95
CA THR A 289 12.22 2.83 50.27
C THR A 289 12.19 4.35 50.54
N ASP A 290 11.30 4.74 51.46
CA ASP A 290 11.36 5.80 52.48
C ASP A 290 11.73 7.26 52.17
N GLY A 291 10.94 8.16 52.79
CA GLY A 291 11.41 9.52 53.05
C GLY A 291 10.36 10.60 53.38
N THR A 292 9.58 10.40 54.44
CA THR A 292 9.10 11.47 55.37
C THR A 292 8.29 12.68 54.85
N THR A 293 6.99 12.59 55.14
CA THR A 293 6.00 13.58 55.64
C THR A 293 6.53 14.73 56.56
N PRO A 294 5.71 15.73 57.02
CA PRO A 294 4.28 16.02 56.77
C PRO A 294 3.78 17.52 56.79
N VAL A 295 2.45 17.65 56.71
CA VAL A 295 1.48 18.63 57.31
C VAL A 295 1.24 19.99 56.65
N ARG A 296 0.04 20.19 56.07
CA ARG A 296 -1.12 20.86 56.72
C ARG A 296 -2.40 20.84 55.87
N GLU A 297 -3.42 20.19 56.43
CA GLU A 297 -4.86 20.25 56.15
C GLU A 297 -5.48 21.64 56.46
N PRO A 298 -6.82 21.83 56.40
CA PRO A 298 -7.73 21.70 55.25
C PRO A 298 -8.67 22.93 55.19
N LEU A 299 -9.67 22.96 54.31
CA LEU A 299 -10.99 23.53 54.65
C LEU A 299 -12.08 23.00 53.71
N ALA A 300 -13.13 22.47 54.33
CA ALA A 300 -14.31 21.85 53.75
C ALA A 300 -15.35 22.87 53.25
N GLY A 301 -16.33 22.42 52.45
CA GLY A 301 -17.50 23.24 52.13
C GLY A 301 -18.51 22.66 51.11
N ASN A 302 -19.26 21.64 51.54
CA ASN A 302 -20.63 21.23 51.18
C ASN A 302 -21.39 21.76 49.93
N ALA A 303 -21.89 20.77 49.17
CA ALA A 303 -23.31 20.42 48.91
C ALA A 303 -24.26 21.31 48.05
N ALA A 304 -24.69 20.70 46.94
CA ALA A 304 -26.07 20.48 46.44
C ALA A 304 -27.05 21.65 46.17
N ALA A 305 -27.50 21.75 44.91
CA ALA A 305 -28.90 21.97 44.50
C ALA A 305 -29.12 21.73 42.99
N THR A 306 -30.15 20.96 42.65
CA THR A 306 -30.84 20.87 41.32
C THR A 306 -32.18 21.64 41.40
N PRO A 307 -33.02 21.69 40.34
CA PRO A 307 -32.81 22.10 38.94
C PRO A 307 -33.82 23.20 38.52
N ALA A 308 -33.61 23.89 37.40
CA ALA A 308 -34.64 24.76 36.82
C ALA A 308 -34.74 24.59 35.29
N SER A 309 -35.95 24.31 34.83
CA SER A 309 -36.38 24.25 33.44
C SER A 309 -36.45 25.63 32.81
N VAL A 310 -36.04 25.78 31.55
CA VAL A 310 -36.56 26.83 30.67
C VAL A 310 -36.69 26.29 29.25
N ALA A 311 -37.92 26.32 28.74
CA ALA A 311 -38.27 26.10 27.35
C ALA A 311 -37.80 27.29 26.48
N ALA A 312 -37.28 27.02 25.30
CA ALA A 312 -37.07 28.04 24.27
C ALA A 312 -37.35 27.47 22.86
N THR A 313 -38.31 28.10 22.22
CA THR A 313 -38.79 27.99 20.84
C THR A 313 -37.66 28.26 19.82
N PRO A 314 -37.67 27.67 18.61
CA PRO A 314 -36.58 27.85 17.65
C PRO A 314 -36.68 29.19 16.90
N THR A 315 -35.68 30.05 17.07
CA THR A 315 -35.48 31.23 16.24
C THR A 315 -34.68 30.84 14.99
N ALA A 316 -35.26 31.13 13.82
CA ALA A 316 -34.61 31.00 12.53
C ALA A 316 -33.34 31.88 12.47
N ALA A 317 -32.19 31.27 12.23
CA ALA A 317 -30.94 31.97 11.97
C ALA A 317 -30.73 32.14 10.46
N VAL A 318 -30.76 33.41 10.06
CA VAL A 318 -30.54 33.95 8.72
C VAL A 318 -29.10 33.67 8.26
N ARG A 319 -28.94 33.12 7.06
CA ARG A 319 -27.63 32.99 6.36
C ARG A 319 -27.16 34.37 5.88
N PRO A 320 -25.88 34.73 5.99
CA PRO A 320 -25.36 35.91 5.31
C PRO A 320 -25.24 35.62 3.80
N ALA A 321 -25.71 36.59 2.99
CA ALA A 321 -25.62 36.56 1.53
C ALA A 321 -24.16 36.68 1.06
N ALA A 322 -23.78 35.85 0.09
CA ALA A 322 -22.53 35.98 -0.66
C ALA A 322 -22.56 37.23 -1.58
N PRO A 323 -21.42 37.88 -1.84
CA PRO A 323 -21.38 39.06 -2.71
C PRO A 323 -21.62 38.68 -4.17
N ALA A 324 -22.41 39.50 -4.85
CA ALA A 324 -22.72 39.38 -6.27
C ALA A 324 -21.46 39.58 -7.13
N VAL A 325 -21.20 38.63 -8.04
CA VAL A 325 -20.25 38.79 -9.14
C VAL A 325 -21.03 38.78 -10.46
N GLY A 326 -21.12 39.98 -11.04
CA GLY A 326 -21.28 40.31 -12.47
C GLY A 326 -22.19 39.45 -13.35
N ASP A 327 -23.31 40.07 -13.78
CA ASP A 327 -24.14 39.65 -14.91
C ASP A 327 -23.31 39.18 -16.13
N ARG A 328 -23.52 37.92 -16.53
CA ARG A 328 -23.39 37.50 -17.92
C ARG A 328 -24.77 37.05 -18.40
N ALA A 329 -25.21 37.68 -19.49
CA ALA A 329 -26.49 37.45 -20.16
C ALA A 329 -26.71 35.96 -20.54
N PRO A 330 -27.97 35.50 -20.62
CA PRO A 330 -28.29 34.12 -20.93
C PRO A 330 -28.04 33.82 -22.40
N SER A 331 -27.21 32.83 -22.72
CA SER A 331 -27.17 32.22 -24.05
C SER A 331 -28.04 30.96 -24.07
N GLU A 332 -29.05 30.98 -24.93
CA GLU A 332 -29.95 29.86 -25.21
C GLU A 332 -29.21 28.63 -25.80
N THR A 333 -29.68 27.46 -25.38
CA THR A 333 -29.72 26.15 -26.06
C THR A 333 -28.69 25.82 -27.15
N GLY A 334 -27.88 24.79 -26.88
CA GLY A 334 -27.16 24.06 -27.92
C GLY A 334 -26.44 22.84 -27.35
N LEU A 335 -26.86 21.63 -27.73
CA LEU A 335 -26.01 20.44 -27.68
C LEU A 335 -24.63 20.77 -28.28
N GLY A 336 -23.53 20.47 -27.57
CA GLY A 336 -22.20 20.45 -28.19
C GLY A 336 -21.07 21.21 -27.50
N SER A 337 -20.96 21.14 -26.17
CA SER A 337 -19.64 21.17 -25.53
C SER A 337 -19.36 19.76 -25.01
N PRO A 338 -18.19 19.13 -25.30
CA PRO A 338 -17.81 17.95 -24.53
C PRO A 338 -17.84 18.35 -23.06
N SER A 339 -18.48 17.53 -22.23
CA SER A 339 -18.36 17.73 -20.79
C SER A 339 -16.90 17.54 -20.42
N SER A 340 -16.39 18.27 -19.42
CA SER A 340 -15.03 18.05 -18.92
C SER A 340 -14.77 16.60 -18.50
N TYR A 341 -15.86 15.88 -18.18
CA TYR A 341 -15.89 14.44 -17.90
C TYR A 341 -15.48 13.56 -19.09
N ASP A 342 -15.75 13.97 -20.34
CA ASP A 342 -15.36 13.24 -21.55
C ASP A 342 -13.90 13.51 -21.98
N GLU A 343 -13.28 14.58 -21.49
CA GLU A 343 -11.88 14.94 -21.79
C GLU A 343 -10.87 14.07 -21.01
N LEU A 344 -11.22 13.67 -19.78
CA LEU A 344 -10.43 12.76 -18.92
C LEU A 344 -11.33 11.61 -18.43
N PRO A 345 -11.48 10.53 -19.22
CA PRO A 345 -12.37 9.41 -18.89
C PRO A 345 -12.05 8.81 -17.51
N TYR A 346 -13.11 8.48 -16.77
CA TYR A 346 -13.00 7.81 -15.47
C TYR A 346 -12.49 6.38 -15.62
N THR A 347 -11.59 5.92 -14.75
CA THR A 347 -11.00 4.57 -14.85
C THR A 347 -12.00 3.47 -14.54
N HIS A 348 -12.00 2.40 -15.34
CA HIS A 348 -13.02 1.34 -15.36
C HIS A 348 -12.78 0.19 -14.37
N HIS A 349 -12.41 0.49 -13.13
CA HIS A 349 -12.03 -0.52 -12.15
C HIS A 349 -13.22 -1.08 -11.37
N PRO A 350 -13.19 -2.38 -10.98
CA PRO A 350 -14.21 -2.97 -10.13
C PRO A 350 -14.09 -2.48 -8.69
N PHE A 351 -15.23 -2.27 -8.04
CA PHE A 351 -15.29 -1.97 -6.61
C PHE A 351 -15.88 -3.14 -5.84
N PHE A 352 -15.03 -3.98 -5.24
CA PHE A 352 -15.43 -5.18 -4.50
C PHE A 352 -16.64 -4.95 -3.57
N SER A 353 -16.63 -3.88 -2.78
CA SER A 353 -17.71 -3.57 -1.81
C SER A 353 -19.08 -3.29 -2.42
N THR A 354 -19.15 -3.05 -3.73
CA THR A 354 -20.40 -2.81 -4.46
C THR A 354 -21.01 -4.10 -5.02
N HIS A 355 -20.26 -5.21 -5.00
CA HIS A 355 -20.73 -6.48 -5.51
C HIS A 355 -22.00 -6.94 -4.76
N PRO A 356 -23.04 -7.46 -5.44
CA PRO A 356 -24.27 -7.93 -4.80
C PRO A 356 -24.04 -8.88 -3.63
N ASP A 357 -23.02 -9.75 -3.70
CA ASP A 357 -22.60 -10.62 -2.60
C ASP A 357 -22.31 -9.86 -1.30
N CYS A 358 -21.59 -8.73 -1.39
CA CYS A 358 -21.26 -7.90 -0.24
C CYS A 358 -22.52 -7.24 0.34
N LEU A 359 -23.37 -6.69 -0.54
CA LEU A 359 -24.61 -6.02 -0.14
C LEU A 359 -25.58 -7.00 0.54
N ALA A 360 -25.77 -8.16 -0.09
CA ALA A 360 -26.62 -9.25 0.39
C ALA A 360 -26.11 -9.84 1.71
N THR A 361 -24.80 -9.96 1.87
CA THR A 361 -24.17 -10.42 3.12
C THR A 361 -24.52 -9.47 4.26
N VAL A 362 -24.34 -8.17 4.08
CA VAL A 362 -24.66 -7.18 5.12
C VAL A 362 -26.16 -7.17 5.44
N ALA A 363 -27.03 -7.28 4.43
CA ALA A 363 -28.47 -7.39 4.62
C ALA A 363 -28.87 -8.64 5.42
N THR A 364 -28.27 -9.79 5.08
CA THR A 364 -28.51 -11.08 5.76
C THR A 364 -28.05 -11.03 7.22
N LEU A 365 -26.91 -10.38 7.49
CA LEU A 365 -26.45 -10.14 8.86
C LEU A 365 -27.50 -9.34 9.64
N HIS A 366 -28.20 -8.40 9.03
CA HIS A 366 -29.22 -7.59 9.68
C HIS A 366 -30.64 -8.17 9.61
N GLY A 367 -30.77 -9.48 9.34
CA GLY A 367 -32.04 -10.20 9.37
C GLY A 367 -32.90 -10.08 8.10
N MET A 368 -32.40 -9.46 7.04
CA MET A 368 -33.09 -9.44 5.74
C MET A 368 -32.93 -10.76 4.99
N THR A 369 -33.79 -10.99 4.00
CA THR A 369 -33.70 -12.11 3.05
C THR A 369 -33.53 -11.57 1.64
N PRO A 370 -32.34 -11.10 1.26
CA PRO A 370 -32.11 -10.50 -0.05
C PRO A 370 -32.23 -11.54 -1.18
N ALA A 371 -32.42 -11.06 -2.41
CA ALA A 371 -32.53 -11.93 -3.58
C ALA A 371 -31.29 -12.82 -3.78
N PRO A 372 -31.45 -14.07 -4.25
CA PRO A 372 -30.32 -14.92 -4.59
C PRO A 372 -29.46 -14.31 -5.70
N LEU A 373 -28.14 -14.30 -5.51
CA LEU A 373 -27.20 -13.72 -6.47
C LEU A 373 -27.20 -14.41 -7.84
N ALA A 374 -27.66 -15.65 -7.90
CA ALA A 374 -27.75 -16.43 -9.13
C ALA A 374 -28.89 -15.94 -10.04
N SER A 375 -29.82 -15.13 -9.57
CA SER A 375 -30.95 -14.67 -10.38
C SER A 375 -31.42 -13.27 -9.94
N CYS A 376 -30.47 -12.40 -9.62
CA CYS A 376 -30.78 -11.05 -9.15
C CYS A 376 -30.78 -10.05 -10.30
N ARG A 377 -31.37 -8.88 -10.05
CA ARG A 377 -31.38 -7.76 -10.97
C ARG A 377 -30.70 -6.56 -10.35
N VAL A 378 -29.68 -6.02 -11.04
CA VAL A 378 -28.79 -4.96 -10.53
C VAL A 378 -28.89 -3.72 -11.42
N LEU A 379 -29.03 -2.55 -10.79
CA LEU A 379 -28.94 -1.25 -11.46
C LEU A 379 -27.70 -0.50 -10.95
N GLU A 380 -26.89 0.06 -11.84
CA GLU A 380 -25.84 1.03 -11.48
C GLU A 380 -26.15 2.41 -12.07
N LEU A 381 -26.20 3.42 -11.20
CA LEU A 381 -26.35 4.83 -11.53
C LEU A 381 -24.97 5.48 -11.61
N GLY A 382 -24.63 6.03 -12.77
CA GLY A 382 -23.28 6.50 -13.10
C GLY A 382 -22.31 5.35 -13.34
N CYS A 383 -22.69 4.42 -14.22
CA CYS A 383 -21.90 3.21 -14.48
C CYS A 383 -20.63 3.46 -15.29
N ALA A 384 -20.41 4.67 -15.81
CA ALA A 384 -19.31 4.98 -16.71
C ALA A 384 -19.36 4.00 -17.91
N SER A 385 -18.24 3.35 -18.26
CA SER A 385 -18.23 2.28 -19.29
C SER A 385 -18.68 0.90 -18.81
N GLY A 386 -19.19 0.78 -17.57
CA GLY A 386 -19.65 -0.48 -17.02
C GLY A 386 -18.54 -1.39 -16.46
N GLY A 387 -17.33 -0.87 -16.23
CA GLY A 387 -16.21 -1.64 -15.67
C GLY A 387 -16.50 -2.34 -14.33
N ASN A 388 -17.49 -1.85 -13.58
CA ASN A 388 -17.98 -2.50 -12.37
C ASN A 388 -19.04 -3.58 -12.65
N LEU A 389 -19.96 -3.37 -13.60
CA LEU A 389 -21.03 -4.34 -13.92
C LEU A 389 -20.60 -5.47 -14.85
N ILE A 390 -19.75 -5.20 -15.85
CA ILE A 390 -19.35 -6.19 -16.86
C ILE A 390 -18.72 -7.44 -16.22
N PRO A 391 -17.79 -7.34 -15.24
CA PRO A 391 -17.27 -8.51 -14.55
C PRO A 391 -18.34 -9.29 -13.76
N MET A 392 -19.34 -8.60 -13.19
CA MET A 392 -20.44 -9.23 -12.47
C MET A 392 -21.37 -9.98 -13.44
N ALA A 393 -21.72 -9.38 -14.57
CA ALA A 393 -22.54 -9.98 -15.60
C ALA A 393 -21.89 -11.25 -16.17
N ALA A 394 -20.57 -11.22 -16.35
CA ALA A 394 -19.81 -12.39 -16.81
C ALA A 394 -19.73 -13.52 -15.76
N SER A 395 -19.74 -13.22 -14.46
CA SER A 395 -19.67 -14.22 -13.39
C SER A 395 -21.04 -14.74 -12.92
N LEU A 396 -22.11 -13.99 -13.18
CA LEU A 396 -23.49 -14.29 -12.80
C LEU A 396 -24.40 -14.32 -14.05
N PRO A 397 -24.32 -15.36 -14.89
CA PRO A 397 -24.96 -15.39 -16.21
C PRO A 397 -26.49 -15.37 -16.17
N ASP A 398 -27.08 -15.88 -15.08
CA ASP A 398 -28.53 -15.96 -14.88
C ASP A 398 -29.12 -14.70 -14.19
N SER A 399 -28.26 -13.75 -13.80
CA SER A 399 -28.63 -12.43 -13.25
C SER A 399 -28.62 -11.36 -14.33
N SER A 400 -29.37 -10.28 -14.14
CA SER A 400 -29.49 -9.19 -15.13
C SER A 400 -28.97 -7.85 -14.60
N PHE A 401 -28.32 -7.09 -15.47
CA PHE A 401 -27.60 -5.88 -15.10
C PHE A 401 -28.03 -4.71 -16.00
N VAL A 402 -28.27 -3.55 -15.40
CA VAL A 402 -28.54 -2.30 -16.13
C VAL A 402 -27.58 -1.23 -15.61
N GLY A 403 -26.81 -0.64 -16.51
CA GLY A 403 -25.93 0.49 -16.22
C GLY A 403 -26.43 1.75 -16.91
N ILE A 404 -26.49 2.86 -16.19
CA ILE A 404 -26.88 4.15 -16.73
C ILE A 404 -25.76 5.14 -16.48
N ASP A 405 -25.33 5.87 -17.52
CA ASP A 405 -24.39 6.97 -17.39
C ASP A 405 -24.79 8.13 -18.31
N LEU A 406 -24.38 9.35 -17.95
CA LEU A 406 -24.67 10.53 -18.75
C LEU A 406 -23.82 10.58 -20.04
N SER A 407 -22.61 10.01 -20.03
CA SER A 407 -21.66 10.05 -21.15
C SER A 407 -21.99 9.01 -22.22
N PRO A 408 -22.42 9.41 -23.44
CA PRO A 408 -22.65 8.47 -24.53
C PRO A 408 -21.35 7.78 -24.99
N ARG A 409 -20.20 8.46 -24.84
CA ARG A 409 -18.90 7.92 -25.20
C ARG A 409 -18.53 6.74 -24.31
N GLN A 410 -18.60 6.90 -22.99
CA GLN A 410 -18.28 5.82 -22.06
C GLN A 410 -19.23 4.63 -22.23
N ILE A 411 -20.52 4.89 -22.44
CA ILE A 411 -21.50 3.83 -22.73
C ILE A 411 -21.15 3.09 -24.03
N ALA A 412 -20.78 3.80 -25.10
CA ALA A 412 -20.37 3.16 -26.34
C ALA A 412 -19.12 2.27 -26.17
N ASP A 413 -18.12 2.73 -25.40
CA ASP A 413 -16.93 1.95 -25.07
C ASP A 413 -17.31 0.67 -24.28
N GLY A 414 -18.21 0.80 -23.30
CA GLY A 414 -18.76 -0.33 -22.54
C GLY A 414 -19.53 -1.33 -23.40
N GLN A 415 -20.39 -0.84 -24.30
CA GLN A 415 -21.15 -1.69 -25.23
C GLN A 415 -20.25 -2.49 -26.17
N GLN A 416 -19.11 -1.91 -26.61
CA GLN A 416 -18.11 -2.66 -27.39
C GLN A 416 -17.51 -3.81 -26.58
N LEU A 417 -17.21 -3.59 -25.29
CA LEU A 417 -16.71 -4.64 -24.39
C LEU A 417 -17.76 -5.74 -24.17
N VAL A 418 -19.02 -5.36 -23.93
CA VAL A 418 -20.16 -6.28 -23.79
C VAL A 418 -20.29 -7.16 -25.04
N GLN A 419 -20.23 -6.54 -26.23
CA GLN A 419 -20.30 -7.26 -27.50
C GLN A 419 -19.09 -8.20 -27.69
N ALA A 420 -17.88 -7.75 -27.39
CA ALA A 420 -16.66 -8.55 -27.51
C ALA A 420 -16.66 -9.77 -26.59
N LEU A 421 -17.29 -9.66 -25.42
CA LEU A 421 -17.45 -10.74 -24.44
C LEU A 421 -18.67 -11.63 -24.72
N GLY A 422 -19.58 -11.21 -25.62
CA GLY A 422 -20.80 -11.93 -25.95
C GLY A 422 -21.81 -11.98 -24.79
N LEU A 423 -21.82 -10.98 -23.92
CA LEU A 423 -22.74 -10.94 -22.77
C LEU A 423 -24.14 -10.52 -23.23
N THR A 424 -25.16 -11.23 -22.77
CA THR A 424 -26.58 -10.98 -23.13
C THR A 424 -27.42 -10.51 -21.95
N ASN A 425 -26.84 -10.48 -20.76
CA ASN A 425 -27.51 -10.21 -19.49
C ASN A 425 -27.18 -8.83 -18.91
N ILE A 426 -26.59 -7.95 -19.71
CA ILE A 426 -26.25 -6.57 -19.34
C ILE A 426 -26.72 -5.58 -20.39
N ASP A 427 -27.30 -4.47 -19.95
CA ASP A 427 -27.74 -3.36 -20.79
C ASP A 427 -27.12 -2.05 -20.27
N LEU A 428 -26.38 -1.35 -21.13
CA LEU A 428 -25.72 -0.08 -20.80
C LEU A 428 -26.37 1.05 -21.60
N GLN A 429 -26.88 2.06 -20.91
CA GLN A 429 -27.68 3.14 -21.50
C GLN A 429 -27.09 4.52 -21.21
N ALA A 430 -26.95 5.32 -22.27
CA ALA A 430 -26.63 6.75 -22.14
C ALA A 430 -27.90 7.52 -21.79
N LEU A 431 -28.09 7.81 -20.51
CA LEU A 431 -29.32 8.39 -19.98
C LEU A 431 -29.04 9.23 -18.73
N SER A 432 -29.76 10.33 -18.54
CA SER A 432 -29.71 11.09 -17.30
C SER A 432 -30.41 10.33 -16.17
N ILE A 433 -29.85 10.41 -14.95
CA ILE A 433 -30.51 9.87 -13.74
C ILE A 433 -31.89 10.51 -13.53
N LEU A 434 -32.08 11.77 -13.96
CA LEU A 434 -33.37 12.48 -13.91
C LEU A 434 -34.47 11.77 -14.70
N ASP A 435 -34.10 11.07 -15.77
CA ASP A 435 -35.02 10.40 -16.68
C ASP A 435 -35.36 8.95 -16.27
N VAL A 436 -34.70 8.42 -15.23
CA VAL A 436 -35.02 7.10 -14.69
C VAL A 436 -36.43 7.12 -14.11
N SER A 437 -37.30 6.25 -14.63
CA SER A 437 -38.71 6.15 -14.26
C SER A 437 -39.05 4.79 -13.66
N SER A 438 -40.26 4.65 -13.12
CA SER A 438 -40.78 3.35 -12.68
C SER A 438 -40.88 2.32 -13.82
N GLY A 439 -40.85 2.76 -15.09
CA GLY A 439 -40.86 1.88 -16.26
C GLY A 439 -39.63 0.97 -16.37
N PHE A 440 -38.54 1.30 -15.68
CA PHE A 440 -37.35 0.42 -15.57
C PHE A 440 -37.63 -0.85 -14.75
N GLY A 441 -38.75 -0.90 -14.03
CA GLY A 441 -39.11 -1.99 -13.13
C GLY A 441 -38.31 -1.94 -11.82
N GLN A 442 -38.33 -3.06 -11.10
CA GLN A 442 -37.64 -3.20 -9.81
C GLN A 442 -36.31 -3.94 -9.93
N PHE A 443 -35.39 -3.61 -9.03
CA PHE A 443 -34.03 -4.16 -8.91
C PHE A 443 -33.79 -4.63 -7.49
N ASP A 444 -33.13 -5.77 -7.34
CA ASP A 444 -32.75 -6.32 -6.04
C ASP A 444 -31.58 -5.54 -5.42
N TYR A 445 -30.72 -5.00 -6.28
CA TYR A 445 -29.58 -4.17 -5.88
C TYR A 445 -29.51 -2.92 -6.74
N ILE A 446 -29.39 -1.76 -6.10
CA ILE A 446 -29.14 -0.48 -6.78
C ILE A 446 -27.81 0.07 -6.29
N ILE A 447 -26.91 0.43 -7.19
CA ILE A 447 -25.56 0.90 -6.88
C ILE A 447 -25.42 2.33 -7.39
N CYS A 448 -24.98 3.23 -6.52
CA CYS A 448 -24.63 4.61 -6.85
C CYS A 448 -23.27 4.90 -6.22
N HIS A 449 -22.19 4.58 -6.93
CA HIS A 449 -20.82 4.73 -6.46
C HIS A 449 -20.15 5.97 -7.10
N GLY A 450 -19.59 6.86 -6.29
CA GLY A 450 -18.85 8.02 -6.79
C GLY A 450 -19.69 9.09 -7.50
N VAL A 451 -21.03 9.11 -7.34
CA VAL A 451 -21.91 10.08 -8.03
C VAL A 451 -22.58 11.06 -7.08
N TYR A 452 -23.11 10.58 -5.95
CA TYR A 452 -24.06 11.36 -5.14
C TYR A 452 -23.53 12.73 -4.70
N SER A 453 -22.27 12.84 -4.26
CA SER A 453 -21.68 14.13 -3.88
C SER A 453 -21.34 15.03 -5.07
N TRP A 454 -21.19 14.48 -6.27
CA TRP A 454 -20.69 15.16 -7.48
C TRP A 454 -21.79 15.70 -8.39
N VAL A 455 -23.05 15.64 -7.95
CA VAL A 455 -24.21 16.06 -8.73
C VAL A 455 -25.04 17.10 -7.98
N PRO A 456 -25.80 17.96 -8.70
CA PRO A 456 -26.70 18.93 -8.08
C PRO A 456 -27.75 18.30 -7.16
N ASP A 457 -28.30 19.10 -6.25
CA ASP A 457 -29.25 18.65 -5.23
C ASP A 457 -30.50 17.96 -5.81
N GLU A 458 -30.96 18.39 -6.99
CA GLU A 458 -32.08 17.77 -7.70
C GLU A 458 -31.77 16.35 -8.16
N VAL A 459 -30.53 16.10 -8.61
CA VAL A 459 -30.07 14.77 -9.01
C VAL A 459 -29.86 13.89 -7.77
N GLN A 460 -29.34 14.45 -6.67
CA GLN A 460 -29.26 13.75 -5.39
C GLN A 460 -30.63 13.28 -4.88
N ASP A 461 -31.63 14.16 -4.94
CA ASP A 461 -33.00 13.83 -4.57
C ASP A 461 -33.57 12.74 -5.48
N LYS A 462 -33.31 12.84 -6.78
CA LYS A 462 -33.70 11.83 -7.76
C LYS A 462 -33.05 10.47 -7.49
N ILE A 463 -31.76 10.40 -7.15
CA ILE A 463 -31.08 9.15 -6.80
C ILE A 463 -31.83 8.43 -5.68
N LEU A 464 -32.18 9.15 -4.60
CA LEU A 464 -32.95 8.56 -3.50
C LEU A 464 -34.38 8.19 -3.91
N GLN A 465 -35.00 8.96 -4.81
CA GLN A 465 -36.31 8.62 -5.37
C GLN A 465 -36.26 7.34 -6.22
N VAL A 466 -35.22 7.14 -7.03
CA VAL A 466 -34.99 5.90 -7.79
C VAL A 466 -34.80 4.74 -6.82
N CYS A 467 -33.96 4.90 -5.79
CA CYS A 467 -33.82 3.90 -4.73
C CYS A 467 -35.14 3.59 -4.02
N ALA A 468 -36.07 4.53 -3.89
CA ALA A 468 -37.37 4.28 -3.28
C ALA A 468 -38.39 3.65 -4.24
N THR A 469 -38.30 3.93 -5.54
CA THR A 469 -39.32 3.54 -6.53
C THR A 469 -38.96 2.24 -7.25
N ASN A 470 -37.69 2.07 -7.57
CA ASN A 470 -37.16 0.98 -8.39
C ASN A 470 -36.47 -0.10 -7.55
N LEU A 471 -36.42 0.01 -6.23
CA LEU A 471 -35.86 -1.05 -5.37
C LEU A 471 -36.95 -2.07 -5.04
N ALA A 472 -36.63 -3.36 -5.19
CA ALA A 472 -37.47 -4.46 -4.77
C ALA A 472 -37.77 -4.39 -3.25
N PRO A 473 -38.86 -5.03 -2.75
CA PRO A 473 -39.25 -4.96 -1.33
C PRO A 473 -38.13 -5.35 -0.34
N ASP A 474 -37.37 -6.40 -0.65
CA ASP A 474 -36.20 -6.85 0.14
C ASP A 474 -34.86 -6.43 -0.49
N GLY A 475 -34.89 -5.46 -1.41
CA GLY A 475 -33.71 -4.97 -2.11
C GLY A 475 -32.80 -4.10 -1.25
N VAL A 476 -31.55 -3.96 -1.70
CA VAL A 476 -30.52 -3.15 -1.03
C VAL A 476 -29.97 -2.10 -1.99
N ALA A 477 -30.05 -0.83 -1.60
CA ALA A 477 -29.42 0.27 -2.33
C ALA A 477 -28.08 0.64 -1.68
N TYR A 478 -27.02 0.74 -2.48
CA TYR A 478 -25.70 1.25 -2.11
C TYR A 478 -25.56 2.69 -2.60
N VAL A 479 -25.21 3.61 -1.72
CA VAL A 479 -24.90 5.00 -2.07
C VAL A 479 -23.62 5.43 -1.37
N SER A 480 -22.62 5.86 -2.15
CA SER A 480 -21.39 6.41 -1.59
C SER A 480 -21.30 7.93 -1.78
N TYR A 481 -20.80 8.63 -0.77
CA TYR A 481 -20.75 10.09 -0.74
C TYR A 481 -19.68 10.60 0.22
N ASN A 482 -19.17 11.81 -0.07
CA ASN A 482 -18.30 12.56 0.82
C ASN A 482 -19.10 13.01 2.05
N THR A 483 -18.49 12.96 3.24
CA THR A 483 -19.16 13.29 4.49
C THR A 483 -18.37 14.27 5.37
N TYR A 484 -19.11 15.10 6.08
CA TYR A 484 -18.57 15.95 7.14
C TYR A 484 -18.42 15.19 8.48
N PRO A 485 -17.51 15.62 9.37
CA PRO A 485 -16.67 16.83 9.27
C PRO A 485 -15.39 16.65 8.45
N GLY A 486 -14.97 15.42 8.15
CA GLY A 486 -13.64 15.17 7.57
C GLY A 486 -13.44 15.88 6.23
N TRP A 487 -14.50 16.00 5.44
CA TRP A 487 -14.43 16.67 4.14
C TRP A 487 -14.22 18.19 4.21
N HIS A 488 -14.41 18.87 5.36
CA HIS A 488 -14.11 20.31 5.43
C HIS A 488 -12.65 20.62 5.09
N LEU A 489 -11.72 19.74 5.47
CA LEU A 489 -10.30 19.92 5.19
C LEU A 489 -9.98 19.78 3.70
N ARG A 490 -10.62 18.82 3.02
CA ARG A 490 -10.48 18.65 1.57
C ARG A 490 -11.21 19.74 0.79
N GLY A 491 -12.39 20.15 1.25
CA GLY A 491 -13.15 21.25 0.68
C GLY A 491 -12.36 22.55 0.63
N LEU A 492 -11.64 22.89 1.71
CA LEU A 492 -10.74 24.05 1.74
C LEU A 492 -9.73 24.03 0.58
N ILE A 493 -9.07 22.89 0.37
CA ILE A 493 -8.08 22.71 -0.69
C ILE A 493 -8.74 22.78 -2.06
N ARG A 494 -9.90 22.12 -2.19
CA ARG A 494 -10.70 22.12 -3.41
C ARG A 494 -11.06 23.54 -3.86
N GLU A 495 -11.50 24.40 -2.94
CA GLU A 495 -11.85 25.79 -3.22
C GLU A 495 -10.63 26.59 -3.68
N MET A 496 -9.47 26.43 -3.02
CA MET A 496 -8.23 27.08 -3.43
C MET A 496 -7.78 26.63 -4.83
N LEU A 497 -7.83 25.33 -5.10
CA LEU A 497 -7.50 24.76 -6.41
C LEU A 497 -8.46 25.26 -7.47
N GLY A 498 -9.77 25.21 -7.22
CA GLY A 498 -10.82 25.67 -8.12
C GLY A 498 -10.66 27.14 -8.51
N PHE A 499 -10.37 28.00 -7.53
CA PHE A 499 -10.06 29.42 -7.78
C PHE A 499 -8.86 29.59 -8.72
N HIS A 500 -7.76 28.88 -8.44
CA HIS A 500 -6.56 28.99 -9.25
C HIS A 500 -6.76 28.45 -10.68
N VAL A 501 -7.44 27.31 -10.82
CA VAL A 501 -7.57 26.66 -12.13
C VAL A 501 -8.66 27.26 -13.01
N GLY A 502 -9.58 28.06 -12.46
CA GLY A 502 -10.70 28.66 -13.21
C GLY A 502 -10.29 29.54 -14.39
N GLN A 503 -9.03 29.96 -14.45
CA GLN A 503 -8.45 30.69 -15.58
C GLN A 503 -8.04 29.80 -16.77
N PHE A 504 -7.96 28.47 -16.58
CA PHE A 504 -7.55 27.53 -17.62
C PHE A 504 -8.77 26.75 -18.15
N ARG A 505 -8.81 26.54 -19.47
CA ARG A 505 -9.93 25.87 -20.14
C ARG A 505 -9.74 24.35 -20.23
N GLU A 506 -8.55 23.91 -20.66
CA GLU A 506 -8.27 22.49 -20.91
C GLU A 506 -8.11 21.68 -19.61
N ALA A 507 -8.81 20.54 -19.49
CA ALA A 507 -8.79 19.71 -18.28
C ALA A 507 -7.36 19.29 -17.87
N LYS A 508 -6.53 18.89 -18.83
CA LYS A 508 -5.13 18.49 -18.59
C LYS A 508 -4.29 19.64 -18.02
N VAL A 509 -4.49 20.86 -18.53
CA VAL A 509 -3.80 22.05 -18.02
C VAL A 509 -4.29 22.39 -16.62
N ARG A 510 -5.60 22.32 -16.36
CA ARG A 510 -6.18 22.51 -15.02
C ARG A 510 -5.56 21.56 -14.01
N VAL A 511 -5.39 20.28 -14.34
CA VAL A 511 -4.73 19.28 -13.48
C VAL A 511 -3.28 19.65 -13.19
N GLN A 512 -2.50 19.95 -14.22
CA GLN A 512 -1.08 20.32 -14.05
C GLN A 512 -0.92 21.56 -13.18
N GLN A 513 -1.77 22.58 -13.40
CA GLN A 513 -1.75 23.82 -12.64
C GLN A 513 -2.24 23.62 -11.20
N ALA A 514 -3.25 22.78 -10.96
CA ALA A 514 -3.68 22.43 -9.61
C ALA A 514 -2.55 21.78 -8.80
N ARG A 515 -1.82 20.84 -9.39
CA ARG A 515 -0.66 20.20 -8.74
C ARG A 515 0.42 21.22 -8.40
N ALA A 516 0.82 22.04 -9.39
CA ALA A 516 1.84 23.06 -9.22
C ALA A 516 1.44 24.11 -8.15
N PHE A 517 0.18 24.51 -8.14
CA PHE A 517 -0.34 25.47 -7.17
C PHE A 517 -0.39 24.90 -5.75
N LEU A 518 -0.81 23.64 -5.59
CA LEU A 518 -0.80 22.99 -4.28
C LEU A 518 0.62 22.79 -3.73
N ASP A 519 1.57 22.41 -4.60
CA ASP A 519 2.99 22.33 -4.25
C ASP A 519 3.50 23.71 -3.79
N PHE A 520 3.20 24.77 -4.54
CA PHE A 520 3.53 26.15 -4.16
C PHE A 520 2.96 26.54 -2.79
N LEU A 521 1.68 26.25 -2.51
CA LEU A 521 1.06 26.52 -1.21
C LEU A 521 1.75 25.75 -0.07
N ALA A 522 2.04 24.46 -0.28
CA ALA A 522 2.67 23.60 0.70
C ALA A 522 4.12 24.01 1.03
N GLU A 523 4.82 24.63 0.07
CA GLU A 523 6.21 25.11 0.22
C GLU A 523 6.30 26.56 0.74
N SER A 524 5.30 27.40 0.47
CA SER A 524 5.36 28.85 0.72
C SER A 524 4.60 29.35 1.96
N VAL A 525 3.90 28.46 2.66
CA VAL A 525 3.14 28.82 3.88
C VAL A 525 4.08 29.32 4.99
N SER A 526 3.70 30.40 5.69
CA SER A 526 4.56 31.07 6.67
C SER A 526 4.92 30.21 7.88
N ASP A 527 4.06 29.26 8.26
CA ASP A 527 4.34 28.25 9.28
C ASP A 527 4.15 26.84 8.69
N PRO A 528 5.22 26.24 8.12
CA PRO A 528 5.16 24.92 7.51
C PRO A 528 4.96 23.77 8.50
N GLN A 529 5.14 24.00 9.81
CA GLN A 529 4.99 22.99 10.86
C GLN A 529 3.65 23.13 11.60
N GLY A 530 2.99 24.28 11.50
CA GLY A 530 1.64 24.50 11.98
C GLY A 530 0.59 23.63 11.28
N VAL A 531 -0.60 23.57 11.87
CA VAL A 531 -1.70 22.68 11.44
C VAL A 531 -2.05 22.86 9.96
N TYR A 532 -2.12 24.10 9.48
CA TYR A 532 -2.45 24.40 8.08
C TYR A 532 -1.34 23.97 7.12
N GLY A 533 -0.07 24.21 7.47
CA GLY A 533 1.07 23.78 6.65
C GLY A 533 1.21 22.26 6.56
N GLN A 534 0.95 21.53 7.65
CA GLN A 534 0.92 20.06 7.63
C GLN A 534 -0.23 19.52 6.77
N LEU A 535 -1.42 20.13 6.86
CA LEU A 535 -2.57 19.75 6.04
C LEU A 535 -2.25 19.87 4.53
N LEU A 536 -1.72 21.02 4.11
CA LEU A 536 -1.33 21.25 2.71
C LEU A 536 -0.29 20.22 2.24
N LYS A 537 0.73 19.94 3.05
CA LYS A 537 1.77 18.94 2.74
C LYS A 537 1.21 17.53 2.60
N GLN A 538 0.30 17.12 3.49
CA GLN A 538 -0.33 15.80 3.46
C GLN A 538 -1.15 15.62 2.18
N GLU A 539 -1.96 16.61 1.83
CA GLU A 539 -2.82 16.55 0.65
C GLU A 539 -2.00 16.68 -0.65
N ALA A 540 -0.96 17.52 -0.68
CA ALA A 540 0.01 17.55 -1.80
C ALA A 540 0.71 16.20 -1.99
N ALA A 541 1.16 15.57 -0.90
CA ALA A 541 1.80 14.25 -0.96
C ALA A 541 0.85 13.17 -1.47
N MET A 542 -0.40 13.15 -1.01
CA MET A 542 -1.43 12.22 -1.45
C MET A 542 -1.72 12.41 -2.95
N LEU A 543 -2.00 13.65 -3.37
CA LEU A 543 -2.36 13.92 -4.76
C LEU A 543 -1.21 13.60 -5.72
N ARG A 544 0.06 13.79 -5.34
CA ARG A 544 1.22 13.43 -6.17
C ARG A 544 1.27 11.94 -6.56
N SER A 545 0.73 11.04 -5.75
CA SER A 545 0.66 9.61 -6.09
C SER A 545 -0.58 9.21 -6.89
N GLU A 546 -1.56 10.10 -7.00
CA GLU A 546 -2.82 9.81 -7.67
C GLU A 546 -2.80 10.16 -9.15
N THR A 547 -3.69 9.53 -9.92
CA THR A 547 -3.84 9.78 -11.35
C THR A 547 -4.41 11.17 -11.64
N ASP A 548 -4.14 11.68 -12.84
CA ASP A 548 -4.71 12.94 -13.30
C ASP A 548 -6.24 12.89 -13.35
N THR A 549 -6.81 11.73 -13.71
CA THR A 549 -8.25 11.45 -13.65
C THR A 549 -8.79 11.60 -12.21
N TYR A 550 -8.12 11.00 -11.22
CA TYR A 550 -8.56 11.13 -9.81
C TYR A 550 -8.55 12.59 -9.35
N LEU A 551 -7.45 13.32 -9.57
CA LEU A 551 -7.37 14.73 -9.19
C LEU A 551 -8.49 15.55 -9.85
N PHE A 552 -8.73 15.34 -11.14
CA PHE A 552 -9.75 16.07 -11.86
C PHE A 552 -11.14 15.85 -11.25
N HIS A 553 -11.57 14.59 -11.17
CA HIS A 553 -12.91 14.24 -10.70
C HIS A 553 -13.13 14.48 -9.20
N GLU A 554 -12.09 14.38 -8.38
CA GLU A 554 -12.19 14.56 -6.92
C GLU A 554 -11.93 16.02 -6.46
N HIS A 555 -11.21 16.83 -7.24
CA HIS A 555 -10.85 18.18 -6.79
C HIS A 555 -11.29 19.29 -7.73
N LEU A 556 -11.45 19.02 -9.02
CA LEU A 556 -11.65 20.07 -10.02
C LEU A 556 -13.04 20.06 -10.66
N GLU A 557 -13.85 19.03 -10.43
CA GLU A 557 -15.27 18.99 -10.83
C GLU A 557 -16.06 20.15 -10.21
N ASP A 558 -17.02 20.71 -10.93
CA ASP A 558 -17.64 21.96 -10.48
C ASP A 558 -18.49 21.77 -9.21
N VAL A 559 -19.13 20.61 -9.08
CA VAL A 559 -20.03 20.30 -7.97
C VAL A 559 -19.39 19.29 -7.03
N ASN A 560 -19.28 19.63 -5.74
CA ASN A 560 -19.09 18.64 -4.69
C ASN A 560 -19.87 19.08 -3.45
N ASN A 561 -20.97 18.39 -3.15
CA ASN A 561 -21.88 18.69 -2.04
C ASN A 561 -21.87 17.53 -1.02
N PRO A 562 -20.90 17.49 -0.09
CA PRO A 562 -20.90 16.57 1.04
C PRO A 562 -22.06 16.85 1.99
N LEU A 563 -22.46 15.84 2.75
CA LEU A 563 -23.47 15.96 3.79
C LEU A 563 -22.92 15.42 5.11
N TYR A 564 -23.47 15.85 6.24
CA TYR A 564 -23.37 15.04 7.44
C TYR A 564 -24.20 13.75 7.26
N PHE A 565 -23.78 12.66 7.86
CA PHE A 565 -24.50 11.39 7.81
C PHE A 565 -25.98 11.52 8.22
N HIS A 566 -26.26 12.24 9.31
CA HIS A 566 -27.64 12.42 9.77
C HIS A 566 -28.51 13.18 8.75
N GLN A 567 -27.93 14.08 7.95
CA GLN A 567 -28.64 14.80 6.88
C GLN A 567 -28.94 13.87 5.70
N PHE A 568 -27.98 13.04 5.30
CA PHE A 568 -28.20 12.00 4.30
C PHE A 568 -29.30 11.02 4.74
N ALA A 569 -29.23 10.54 5.98
CA ALA A 569 -30.23 9.64 6.55
C ALA A 569 -31.63 10.28 6.58
N ALA A 570 -31.74 11.57 6.93
CA ALA A 570 -33.01 12.29 6.90
C ALA A 570 -33.60 12.42 5.48
N ARG A 571 -32.75 12.69 4.47
CA ARG A 571 -33.18 12.74 3.06
C ARG A 571 -33.65 11.37 2.57
N ALA A 572 -32.95 10.29 2.93
CA ALA A 572 -33.38 8.93 2.62
C ALA A 572 -34.73 8.59 3.29
N ALA A 573 -34.88 8.94 4.57
CA ALA A 573 -36.12 8.76 5.32
C ALA A 573 -37.32 9.50 4.70
N ALA A 574 -37.10 10.71 4.18
CA ALA A 574 -38.13 11.48 3.47
C ALA A 574 -38.65 10.76 2.20
N LYS A 575 -37.86 9.84 1.63
CA LYS A 575 -38.26 8.97 0.51
C LYS A 575 -38.74 7.58 0.94
N ARG A 576 -38.98 7.36 2.24
CA ARG A 576 -39.37 6.07 2.85
C ARG A 576 -38.28 4.99 2.76
N LEU A 577 -37.02 5.40 2.73
CA LEU A 577 -35.87 4.52 2.89
C LEU A 577 -35.33 4.61 4.33
N GLN A 578 -34.69 3.56 4.81
CA GLN A 578 -33.99 3.55 6.09
C GLN A 578 -32.53 3.11 5.91
N TYR A 579 -31.67 3.52 6.84
CA TYR A 579 -30.27 3.12 6.86
C TYR A 579 -30.12 1.66 7.33
N LEU A 580 -29.56 0.82 6.45
CA LEU A 580 -29.28 -0.58 6.72
C LEU A 580 -27.97 -0.76 7.49
N ALA A 581 -26.85 -0.27 6.95
CA ALA A 581 -25.49 -0.36 7.51
C ALA A 581 -24.49 0.33 6.56
N GLU A 582 -23.20 0.39 6.93
CA GLU A 582 -22.15 0.64 5.95
C GLU A 582 -21.83 -0.64 5.18
N ALA A 583 -21.49 -0.51 3.89
CA ALA A 583 -21.16 -1.64 3.01
C ALA A 583 -19.94 -2.44 3.47
N GLN A 584 -19.05 -1.81 4.24
CA GLN A 584 -17.91 -2.46 4.87
C GLN A 584 -17.73 -1.92 6.29
N PRO A 585 -17.33 -2.77 7.25
CA PRO A 585 -16.88 -2.30 8.57
C PRO A 585 -15.69 -1.36 8.43
N SER A 586 -15.67 -0.28 9.21
CA SER A 586 -14.54 0.65 9.28
C SER A 586 -13.60 0.21 10.40
N ALA A 587 -12.32 -0.04 10.06
CA ALA A 587 -11.27 -0.39 11.04
C ALA A 587 -11.20 0.62 12.21
N ARG A 588 -11.44 1.91 11.95
CA ARG A 588 -11.40 2.98 12.98
C ARG A 588 -12.55 2.94 13.99
N THR A 589 -13.64 2.23 13.68
CA THR A 589 -14.77 2.07 14.62
C THR A 589 -14.49 0.97 15.66
N VAL A 590 -13.55 0.08 15.35
CA VAL A 590 -13.18 -1.09 16.16
C VAL A 590 -12.27 -0.72 17.33
N GLU A 591 -11.46 0.35 17.19
CA GLU A 591 -10.42 0.76 18.14
C GLU A 591 -10.91 1.66 19.30
N LEU A 592 -12.21 1.88 19.44
CA LEU A 592 -12.72 2.74 20.52
C LEU A 592 -12.52 2.08 21.89
N ALA A 593 -11.88 2.80 22.80
CA ALA A 593 -11.73 2.39 24.20
C ALA A 593 -13.11 2.04 24.80
N PRO A 594 -13.20 1.01 25.67
CA PRO A 594 -14.48 0.57 26.24
C PRO A 594 -15.28 1.65 26.98
N GLU A 595 -14.59 2.65 27.55
CA GLU A 595 -15.23 3.84 28.13
C GLU A 595 -15.91 4.72 27.09
N VAL A 596 -15.23 5.01 25.96
CA VAL A 596 -15.77 5.83 24.88
C VAL A 596 -17.01 5.17 24.27
N ARG A 597 -16.98 3.84 24.10
CA ARG A 597 -18.15 3.08 23.63
C ARG A 597 -19.34 3.23 24.57
N ARG A 598 -19.14 3.05 25.88
CA ARG A 598 -20.19 3.21 26.88
C ARG A 598 -20.76 4.63 26.90
N THR A 599 -19.90 5.64 26.79
CA THR A 599 -20.34 7.04 26.71
C THR A 599 -21.13 7.31 25.43
N LEU A 600 -20.69 6.78 24.27
CA LEU A 600 -21.43 6.91 23.01
C LEU A 600 -22.82 6.27 23.09
N GLU A 601 -22.93 5.11 23.72
CA GLU A 601 -24.22 4.43 23.94
C GLU A 601 -25.16 5.23 24.84
N GLN A 602 -24.64 6.04 25.76
CA GLN A 602 -25.43 6.94 26.61
C GLN A 602 -25.82 8.24 25.90
N LEU A 603 -24.95 8.77 25.04
CA LEU A 603 -25.16 10.03 24.32
C LEU A 603 -26.12 9.88 23.14
N ALA A 604 -26.04 8.75 22.42
CA ALA A 604 -26.76 8.57 21.18
C ALA A 604 -28.20 8.07 21.43
N PRO A 605 -29.24 8.88 21.14
CA PRO A 605 -30.63 8.46 21.31
C PRO A 605 -31.05 7.35 20.34
N ASP A 606 -30.38 7.24 19.20
CA ASP A 606 -30.67 6.26 18.17
C ASP A 606 -29.41 5.86 17.39
N ARG A 607 -29.58 4.92 16.45
CA ARG A 607 -28.51 4.41 15.60
C ARG A 607 -27.90 5.50 14.71
N ILE A 608 -28.71 6.44 14.22
CA ILE A 608 -28.23 7.49 13.31
C ILE A 608 -27.31 8.46 14.04
N ALA A 609 -27.72 8.90 15.23
CA ALA A 609 -26.91 9.74 16.11
C ALA A 609 -25.61 9.04 16.50
N ARG A 610 -25.66 7.73 16.81
CA ARG A 610 -24.46 6.95 17.16
C ARG A 610 -23.44 6.95 16.02
N GLU A 611 -23.89 6.63 14.81
CA GLU A 611 -23.05 6.66 13.60
C GLU A 611 -22.51 8.07 13.29
N GLN A 612 -23.31 9.11 13.52
CA GLN A 612 -22.87 10.49 13.35
C GLN A 612 -21.78 10.89 14.36
N TYR A 613 -21.88 10.45 15.62
CA TYR A 613 -20.82 10.66 16.61
C TYR A 613 -19.52 9.95 16.21
N LEU A 614 -19.62 8.74 15.65
CA LEU A 614 -18.46 8.03 15.13
C LEU A 614 -17.79 8.79 13.98
N ASP A 615 -18.54 9.49 13.13
CA ASP A 615 -17.96 10.34 12.10
C ASP A 615 -17.19 11.52 12.67
N PHE A 616 -17.70 12.12 13.74
CA PHE A 616 -16.99 13.20 14.44
C PHE A 616 -15.68 12.70 15.06
N LEU A 617 -15.70 11.57 15.76
CA LEU A 617 -14.52 11.00 16.42
C LEU A 617 -13.46 10.53 15.41
N SER A 618 -13.88 9.94 14.30
CA SER A 618 -12.96 9.35 13.31
C SER A 618 -12.55 10.32 12.19
N LYS A 619 -13.06 11.56 12.21
CA LYS A 619 -12.89 12.55 11.14
C LYS A 619 -13.23 11.93 9.78
N ARG A 620 -14.39 11.29 9.69
CA ARG A 620 -14.77 10.53 8.49
C ARG A 620 -14.91 11.47 7.29
N THR A 621 -14.31 11.10 6.16
CA THR A 621 -14.34 11.88 4.90
C THR A 621 -15.27 11.28 3.86
N PHE A 622 -15.56 9.97 3.93
CA PHE A 622 -16.33 9.23 2.94
C PHE A 622 -17.18 8.12 3.58
N ARG A 623 -18.40 7.95 3.08
CA ARG A 623 -19.35 6.90 3.47
C ARG A 623 -19.78 6.05 2.28
N ARG A 624 -20.16 4.80 2.58
CA ARG A 624 -20.67 3.80 1.65
C ARG A 624 -21.91 3.18 2.30
N SER A 625 -22.98 3.96 2.34
CA SER A 625 -24.17 3.58 3.10
C SER A 625 -25.07 2.67 2.30
N LEU A 626 -25.56 1.63 2.95
CA LEU A 626 -26.61 0.76 2.45
C LEU A 626 -27.96 1.26 2.96
N LEU A 627 -28.96 1.25 2.09
CA LEU A 627 -30.35 1.62 2.36
C LEU A 627 -31.28 0.46 1.99
N CYS A 628 -32.39 0.35 2.69
CA CYS A 628 -33.52 -0.51 2.34
C CYS A 628 -34.84 0.23 2.57
N HIS A 629 -35.98 -0.38 2.22
CA HIS A 629 -37.29 0.20 2.50
C HIS A 629 -37.53 0.35 4.00
N ASN A 630 -38.13 1.46 4.44
CA ASN A 630 -38.40 1.76 5.86
C ASN A 630 -39.35 0.75 6.55
N GLY A 631 -40.09 -0.05 5.79
CA GLY A 631 -40.95 -1.11 6.32
C GLY A 631 -40.23 -2.40 6.73
N VAL A 632 -38.95 -2.56 6.37
CA VAL A 632 -38.18 -3.77 6.66
C VAL A 632 -37.75 -3.78 8.13
N ALA A 633 -38.04 -4.88 8.84
CA ALA A 633 -37.63 -5.05 10.23
C ALA A 633 -36.16 -5.48 10.31
N LEU A 634 -35.28 -4.55 10.68
CA LEU A 634 -33.84 -4.82 10.84
C LEU A 634 -33.51 -5.37 12.23
N GLN A 635 -32.57 -6.30 12.29
CA GLN A 635 -32.05 -6.89 13.51
C GLN A 635 -30.54 -6.63 13.65
N PRO A 636 -29.98 -6.59 14.87
CA PRO A 636 -28.53 -6.59 15.04
C PRO A 636 -27.90 -7.89 14.47
N PRO A 637 -26.66 -7.83 13.96
CA PRO A 637 -25.96 -9.02 13.49
C PRO A 637 -25.87 -10.13 14.54
N SER A 638 -26.38 -11.32 14.19
CA SER A 638 -26.45 -12.50 15.05
C SER A 638 -25.57 -13.65 14.57
N TRP A 639 -25.26 -14.59 15.46
CA TRP A 639 -24.47 -15.77 15.12
C TRP A 639 -25.25 -16.71 14.18
N GLU A 640 -26.58 -16.76 14.28
CA GLU A 640 -27.43 -17.56 13.40
C GLU A 640 -27.31 -17.09 11.95
N ALA A 641 -27.27 -15.77 11.73
CA ALA A 641 -27.06 -15.18 10.42
C ALA A 641 -25.70 -15.58 9.84
N VAL A 642 -24.62 -15.47 10.62
CA VAL A 642 -23.28 -15.91 10.21
C VAL A 642 -23.24 -17.39 9.85
N SER A 643 -24.02 -18.22 10.55
CA SER A 643 -24.05 -19.65 10.29
C SER A 643 -24.69 -20.06 8.95
N ARG A 644 -25.31 -19.11 8.24
CA ARG A 644 -25.83 -19.26 6.87
C ARG A 644 -24.86 -18.77 5.80
N LEU A 645 -23.72 -18.20 6.21
CA LEU A 645 -22.74 -17.57 5.33
C LEU A 645 -21.54 -18.49 5.09
N ARG A 646 -20.75 -18.11 4.09
CA ARG A 646 -19.39 -18.60 3.82
C ARG A 646 -18.38 -17.59 4.37
N ALA A 647 -17.14 -18.02 4.54
CA ALA A 647 -16.08 -17.15 5.04
C ALA A 647 -14.80 -17.27 4.21
N THR A 648 -14.04 -16.18 4.10
CA THR A 648 -12.65 -16.17 3.61
C THR A 648 -11.77 -15.32 4.52
N ALA A 649 -10.47 -15.57 4.51
CA ALA A 649 -9.48 -14.72 5.15
C ALA A 649 -8.28 -14.53 4.21
N LEU A 650 -7.87 -13.28 4.02
CA LEU A 650 -6.65 -12.91 3.31
C LEU A 650 -5.45 -12.83 4.27
N LEU A 651 -5.36 -13.80 5.18
CA LEU A 651 -4.34 -13.86 6.23
C LEU A 651 -3.53 -15.13 6.09
N GLN A 652 -2.20 -14.99 6.13
CA GLN A 652 -1.25 -16.09 6.17
C GLN A 652 -0.65 -16.21 7.57
N PRO A 653 -0.39 -17.44 8.06
CA PRO A 653 0.28 -17.61 9.34
C PRO A 653 1.76 -17.22 9.23
N SER A 654 2.28 -16.48 10.20
CA SER A 654 3.71 -16.12 10.26
C SER A 654 4.58 -17.37 10.52
N ASN A 655 4.06 -18.34 11.28
CA ASN A 655 4.61 -19.68 11.41
C ASN A 655 3.83 -20.66 10.51
N PRO A 656 4.46 -21.32 9.51
CA PRO A 656 3.75 -22.25 8.61
C PRO A 656 3.12 -23.47 9.30
N GLN A 657 3.59 -23.81 10.51
CA GLN A 657 3.07 -24.91 11.32
C GLN A 657 2.79 -24.41 12.74
N PRO A 658 1.76 -23.56 12.92
CA PRO A 658 1.44 -22.99 14.21
C PRO A 658 0.94 -24.09 15.15
N ASP A 659 1.30 -24.01 16.44
CA ASP A 659 0.74 -24.93 17.43
C ASP A 659 -0.71 -24.52 17.73
N ILE A 660 -1.64 -25.10 16.98
CA ILE A 660 -3.06 -24.77 17.05
C ILE A 660 -3.66 -25.01 18.44
N ARG A 661 -3.17 -25.99 19.20
CA ARG A 661 -3.89 -26.49 20.41
C ARG A 661 -3.40 -25.87 21.70
N SER A 662 -2.18 -25.35 21.74
CA SER A 662 -1.67 -24.68 22.95
C SER A 662 -2.23 -23.28 23.13
N ALA A 663 -1.95 -22.67 24.28
CA ALA A 663 -2.24 -21.26 24.54
C ALA A 663 -1.16 -20.30 23.98
N ALA A 664 -0.12 -20.83 23.31
CA ALA A 664 0.92 -20.00 22.71
C ALA A 664 0.31 -19.06 21.66
N VAL A 665 0.74 -17.80 21.68
CA VAL A 665 0.28 -16.78 20.74
C VAL A 665 0.89 -17.05 19.39
N GLU A 666 0.05 -17.16 18.37
CA GLU A 666 0.45 -17.25 16.97
C GLU A 666 -0.03 -16.00 16.24
N GLU A 667 0.69 -15.62 15.18
CA GLU A 667 0.41 -14.44 14.38
C GLU A 667 -0.04 -14.81 12.97
N PHE A 668 -1.04 -14.09 12.47
CA PHE A 668 -1.58 -14.20 11.12
C PHE A 668 -1.65 -12.81 10.49
N GLY A 669 -0.96 -12.59 9.38
CA GLY A 669 -0.87 -11.29 8.73
C GLY A 669 -1.35 -11.32 7.29
N ALA A 670 -1.83 -10.19 6.77
CA ALA A 670 -2.09 -10.05 5.35
C ALA A 670 -0.76 -9.91 4.57
N ALA A 671 -0.65 -10.55 3.40
CA ALA A 671 0.58 -10.56 2.61
C ALA A 671 1.04 -9.17 2.10
N LYS A 672 0.16 -8.15 2.10
CA LYS A 672 0.46 -6.79 1.61
C LYS A 672 0.01 -5.71 2.61
N GLY A 673 0.70 -5.58 3.75
CA GLY A 673 0.55 -4.44 4.67
C GLY A 673 -0.87 -4.20 5.18
N GLY A 674 -1.57 -5.27 5.58
CA GLY A 674 -2.96 -5.21 6.06
C GLY A 674 -3.10 -5.53 7.56
N VAL A 675 -4.27 -6.02 7.94
CA VAL A 675 -4.56 -6.44 9.32
C VAL A 675 -3.63 -7.58 9.72
N THR A 676 -3.05 -7.47 10.91
CA THR A 676 -2.34 -8.56 11.60
C THR A 676 -3.14 -8.94 12.83
N LEU A 677 -3.38 -10.24 13.01
CA LEU A 677 -4.05 -10.80 14.17
C LEU A 677 -3.09 -11.68 14.95
N SER A 678 -2.97 -11.42 16.25
CA SER A 678 -2.26 -12.29 17.19
C SER A 678 -3.27 -12.94 18.12
N THR A 679 -3.21 -14.27 18.27
CA THR A 679 -4.17 -14.99 19.13
C THR A 679 -3.56 -16.24 19.76
N GLY A 680 -3.77 -16.40 21.06
CA GLY A 680 -3.49 -17.65 21.79
C GLY A 680 -4.68 -18.60 21.85
N ARG A 681 -5.85 -18.23 21.32
CA ARG A 681 -7.09 -19.02 21.43
C ARG A 681 -7.07 -20.16 20.40
N PRO A 682 -7.15 -21.45 20.82
CA PRO A 682 -7.13 -22.58 19.87
C PRO A 682 -8.21 -22.53 18.79
N LEU A 683 -9.43 -22.12 19.16
CA LEU A 683 -10.54 -21.94 18.22
C LEU A 683 -10.20 -20.95 17.10
N ALA A 684 -9.56 -19.83 17.45
CA ALA A 684 -9.18 -18.80 16.50
C ALA A 684 -8.06 -19.27 15.57
N LYS A 685 -7.01 -19.89 16.13
CA LYS A 685 -5.92 -20.47 15.34
C LYS A 685 -6.43 -21.52 14.36
N ALA A 686 -7.31 -22.42 14.81
CA ALA A 686 -7.91 -23.45 13.97
C ALA A 686 -8.76 -22.86 12.83
N ALA A 687 -9.55 -21.81 13.10
CA ALA A 687 -10.38 -21.15 12.11
C ALA A 687 -9.55 -20.40 11.06
N LEU A 688 -8.56 -19.61 11.49
CA LEU A 688 -7.68 -18.86 10.59
C LEU A 688 -6.85 -19.80 9.70
N MET A 689 -6.31 -20.89 10.27
CA MET A 689 -5.57 -21.89 9.50
C MET A 689 -6.48 -22.61 8.48
N ALA A 690 -7.70 -22.98 8.87
CA ALA A 690 -8.65 -23.60 7.95
C ALA A 690 -9.06 -22.66 6.79
N LEU A 691 -9.18 -21.35 7.05
CA LEU A 691 -9.45 -20.35 6.01
C LEU A 691 -8.24 -20.11 5.10
N PHE A 692 -7.03 -20.04 5.67
CA PHE A 692 -5.78 -19.90 4.91
C PHE A 692 -5.58 -21.05 3.93
N GLU A 693 -5.75 -22.29 4.39
CA GLU A 693 -5.62 -23.48 3.54
C GLU A 693 -6.74 -23.59 2.49
N ALA A 694 -7.93 -23.09 2.80
CA ALA A 694 -9.04 -23.08 1.85
C ALA A 694 -8.89 -21.99 0.78
N TRP A 695 -8.11 -20.93 1.03
CA TRP A 695 -7.95 -19.82 0.11
C TRP A 695 -7.53 -20.29 -1.30
N PRO A 696 -8.13 -19.74 -2.39
CA PRO A 696 -9.12 -18.66 -2.43
C PRO A 696 -10.60 -19.07 -2.32
N ARG A 697 -10.90 -20.35 -2.01
CA ARG A 697 -12.29 -20.84 -1.82
C ARG A 697 -12.95 -20.25 -0.60
N SER A 698 -14.29 -20.26 -0.64
CA SER A 698 -15.13 -19.68 0.42
C SER A 698 -15.91 -20.81 1.10
N PRO A 699 -15.30 -21.58 2.02
CA PRO A 699 -15.97 -22.69 2.68
C PRO A 699 -17.27 -22.24 3.32
N SER A 700 -18.31 -23.07 3.19
CA SER A 700 -19.55 -22.92 3.95
C SER A 700 -19.26 -23.00 5.45
N PHE A 701 -20.14 -22.39 6.25
CA PHE A 701 -20.02 -22.49 7.70
C PHE A 701 -19.89 -23.93 8.19
N SER A 702 -20.64 -24.88 7.62
CA SER A 702 -20.57 -26.31 7.96
C SER A 702 -19.22 -26.94 7.64
N GLU A 703 -18.64 -26.63 6.48
CA GLU A 703 -17.32 -27.15 6.10
C GLU A 703 -16.23 -26.58 7.00
N LEU A 704 -16.29 -25.28 7.28
CA LEU A 704 -15.36 -24.61 8.18
C LEU A 704 -15.46 -25.16 9.60
N LEU A 705 -16.67 -25.35 10.12
CA LEU A 705 -16.88 -25.96 11.44
C LEU A 705 -16.26 -27.36 11.51
N ALA A 706 -16.47 -28.20 10.50
CA ALA A 706 -15.88 -29.53 10.43
C ALA A 706 -14.33 -29.48 10.39
N ALA A 707 -13.77 -28.57 9.60
CA ALA A 707 -12.32 -28.36 9.48
C ALA A 707 -11.68 -27.85 10.78
N VAL A 708 -12.37 -26.97 11.51
CA VAL A 708 -11.96 -26.46 12.82
C VAL A 708 -12.00 -27.57 13.88
N GLN A 709 -13.10 -28.32 13.93
CA GLN A 709 -13.25 -29.45 14.85
C GLN A 709 -12.17 -30.51 14.61
N ALA A 710 -11.86 -30.82 13.36
CA ALA A 710 -10.81 -31.79 13.02
C ALA A 710 -9.42 -31.38 13.56
N ARG A 711 -9.07 -30.09 13.48
CA ARG A 711 -7.79 -29.56 14.00
C ARG A 711 -7.70 -29.62 15.52
N LEU A 712 -8.82 -29.43 16.21
CA LEU A 712 -8.87 -29.38 17.67
C LEU A 712 -8.99 -30.76 18.34
N LYS A 713 -9.31 -31.84 17.59
CA LYS A 713 -9.35 -33.21 18.14
C LYS A 713 -7.97 -33.63 18.67
N PRO A 714 -7.82 -34.04 19.95
CA PRO A 714 -6.54 -34.49 20.48
C PRO A 714 -6.09 -35.80 19.82
N ALA A 715 -4.78 -35.96 19.62
CA ALA A 715 -4.23 -37.15 18.95
C ALA A 715 -4.40 -38.45 19.77
N ASN A 716 -4.50 -38.37 21.10
CA ASN A 716 -4.45 -39.54 22.01
C ASN A 716 -5.50 -39.53 23.14
N GLY A 717 -6.68 -38.95 22.97
CA GLY A 717 -7.83 -39.13 23.89
C GLY A 717 -7.68 -38.70 25.36
N THR A 718 -6.52 -38.18 25.78
CA THR A 718 -6.20 -37.87 27.20
C THR A 718 -5.88 -36.40 27.48
N ALA A 719 -5.88 -35.54 26.45
CA ALA A 719 -5.82 -34.10 26.66
C ALA A 719 -7.24 -33.54 26.73
N SER A 720 -7.57 -32.89 27.85
CA SER A 720 -8.80 -32.10 28.02
C SER A 720 -8.97 -31.16 26.81
N CYS A 721 -10.02 -31.36 26.03
CA CYS A 721 -10.40 -30.42 24.98
C CYS A 721 -10.92 -29.15 25.66
N PRO A 722 -10.41 -27.95 25.35
CA PRO A 722 -11.04 -26.73 25.82
C PRO A 722 -12.39 -26.57 25.12
N ASP A 723 -13.46 -26.92 25.84
CA ASP A 723 -14.87 -26.91 25.47
C ASP A 723 -15.26 -27.62 24.15
N THR A 724 -16.50 -28.10 24.08
CA THR A 724 -17.06 -28.55 22.80
C THR A 724 -17.16 -27.32 21.90
N VAL A 725 -16.48 -27.30 20.75
CA VAL A 725 -16.63 -26.20 19.79
C VAL A 725 -18.09 -26.16 19.34
N THR A 726 -18.82 -25.17 19.86
CA THR A 726 -20.21 -24.96 19.50
C THR A 726 -20.30 -24.20 18.16
N ARG A 727 -21.38 -24.44 17.44
CA ARG A 727 -21.74 -23.67 16.24
C ARG A 727 -21.75 -22.16 16.55
N GLN A 728 -22.26 -21.79 17.72
CA GLN A 728 -22.34 -20.42 18.17
C GLN A 728 -20.96 -19.78 18.38
N ALA A 729 -20.04 -20.44 19.09
CA ALA A 729 -18.72 -19.88 19.39
C ALA A 729 -17.90 -19.57 18.13
N LEU A 730 -17.94 -20.45 17.12
CA LEU A 730 -17.28 -20.19 15.84
C LEU A 730 -17.95 -19.03 15.09
N ALA A 731 -19.28 -18.97 15.05
CA ALA A 731 -20.01 -17.91 14.38
C ALA A 731 -19.79 -16.53 15.04
N GLU A 732 -19.75 -16.46 16.36
CA GLU A 732 -19.43 -15.23 17.11
C GLU A 732 -17.98 -14.77 16.84
N LEU A 733 -17.03 -15.70 16.80
CA LEU A 733 -15.65 -15.41 16.44
C LEU A 733 -15.54 -14.85 15.01
N LEU A 734 -16.20 -15.47 14.03
CA LEU A 734 -16.21 -14.99 12.64
C LEU A 734 -16.88 -13.63 12.53
N LEU A 735 -17.97 -13.38 13.28
CA LEU A 735 -18.62 -12.07 13.32
C LEU A 735 -17.68 -11.00 13.88
N GLN A 736 -16.91 -11.33 14.92
CA GLN A 736 -15.90 -10.44 15.47
C GLN A 736 -14.83 -10.14 14.41
N TYR A 737 -14.24 -11.15 13.80
CA TYR A 737 -13.20 -10.96 12.77
C TYR A 737 -13.70 -10.27 11.50
N TYR A 738 -14.98 -10.42 11.17
CA TYR A 738 -15.62 -9.63 10.12
C TYR A 738 -15.65 -8.14 10.48
N ARG A 739 -16.07 -7.79 11.71
CA ARG A 739 -16.06 -6.40 12.19
C ARG A 739 -14.65 -5.82 12.24
N ASP A 740 -13.67 -6.65 12.60
CA ASP A 740 -12.25 -6.29 12.67
C ASP A 740 -11.57 -6.28 11.29
N THR A 741 -12.31 -6.54 10.21
CA THR A 741 -11.84 -6.58 8.81
C THR A 741 -10.79 -7.67 8.49
N ALA A 742 -10.66 -8.66 9.36
CA ALA A 742 -9.74 -9.79 9.20
C ALA A 742 -10.35 -10.96 8.41
N VAL A 743 -11.67 -11.11 8.47
CA VAL A 743 -12.44 -12.14 7.76
C VAL A 743 -13.49 -11.48 6.89
N GLU A 744 -13.73 -12.03 5.71
CA GLU A 744 -14.84 -11.65 4.85
C GLU A 744 -15.91 -12.73 4.87
N LEU A 745 -17.17 -12.30 4.84
CA LEU A 745 -18.33 -13.18 4.80
C LEU A 745 -19.02 -13.05 3.45
N HIS A 746 -19.60 -14.15 2.98
CA HIS A 746 -20.18 -14.26 1.64
C HIS A 746 -21.45 -15.10 1.65
N LEU A 747 -22.34 -14.88 0.69
CA LEU A 747 -23.45 -15.78 0.35
C LEU A 747 -23.11 -16.69 -0.82
N HIS A 748 -22.20 -16.25 -1.69
CA HIS A 748 -21.87 -16.91 -2.94
C HIS A 748 -20.38 -17.30 -3.02
N GLU A 749 -20.11 -18.43 -3.68
CA GLU A 749 -18.75 -18.81 -4.07
C GLU A 749 -18.58 -18.58 -5.58
N PRO A 750 -17.67 -17.69 -6.00
CA PRO A 750 -17.50 -17.39 -7.40
C PRO A 750 -17.02 -18.59 -8.23
N PRO A 751 -17.34 -18.67 -9.54
CA PRO A 751 -17.14 -19.85 -10.36
C PRO A 751 -15.69 -19.99 -10.89
N PHE A 752 -14.68 -19.90 -10.02
CA PHE A 752 -13.29 -20.15 -10.39
C PHE A 752 -12.88 -21.60 -10.12
N VAL A 753 -11.79 -22.05 -10.75
CA VAL A 753 -11.20 -23.38 -10.53
C VAL A 753 -9.77 -23.28 -10.00
N LEU A 754 -9.40 -24.22 -9.15
CA LEU A 754 -8.02 -24.40 -8.66
C LEU A 754 -7.30 -25.57 -9.34
N GLU A 755 -8.07 -26.56 -9.80
CA GLU A 755 -7.55 -27.65 -10.61
C GLU A 755 -7.34 -27.16 -12.04
N ILE A 756 -6.10 -27.23 -12.50
CA ILE A 756 -5.71 -26.79 -13.84
C ILE A 756 -6.01 -27.93 -14.81
N SER A 757 -6.95 -27.73 -15.74
CA SER A 757 -7.26 -28.77 -16.73
C SER A 757 -6.15 -28.95 -17.76
N ALA A 758 -6.26 -30.00 -18.56
CA ALA A 758 -5.35 -30.24 -19.68
C ALA A 758 -5.34 -29.09 -20.70
N ARG A 759 -6.43 -28.29 -20.78
CA ARG A 759 -6.56 -27.12 -21.64
C ARG A 759 -7.09 -25.94 -20.83
N PRO A 760 -6.21 -25.22 -20.11
CA PRO A 760 -6.63 -24.22 -19.14
C PRO A 760 -7.41 -23.09 -19.80
N ARG A 761 -8.46 -22.64 -19.12
CA ARG A 761 -9.32 -21.54 -19.51
C ARG A 761 -9.40 -20.49 -18.40
N ALA A 762 -9.13 -19.24 -18.75
CA ALA A 762 -9.23 -18.11 -17.86
C ALA A 762 -10.50 -17.28 -18.10
N SER A 763 -10.84 -16.43 -17.14
CA SER A 763 -11.94 -15.46 -17.24
C SER A 763 -11.86 -14.67 -18.55
N PRO A 764 -12.92 -14.67 -19.39
CA PRO A 764 -12.95 -13.90 -20.63
C PRO A 764 -12.71 -12.40 -20.40
N VAL A 765 -13.25 -11.85 -19.31
CA VAL A 765 -13.07 -10.45 -18.91
C VAL A 765 -11.59 -10.16 -18.62
N ALA A 766 -10.96 -10.99 -17.79
CA ALA A 766 -9.55 -10.79 -17.43
C ALA A 766 -8.63 -10.96 -18.64
N ARG A 767 -8.95 -11.89 -19.56
CA ARG A 767 -8.21 -12.07 -20.82
C ARG A 767 -8.30 -10.85 -21.73
N LEU A 768 -9.47 -10.24 -21.84
CA LEU A 768 -9.70 -9.05 -22.64
C LEU A 768 -8.96 -7.84 -22.04
N GLN A 769 -9.10 -7.61 -20.73
CA GLN A 769 -8.39 -6.54 -20.00
C GLN A 769 -6.87 -6.69 -20.12
N ALA A 770 -6.37 -7.92 -20.04
CA ALA A 770 -4.95 -8.19 -20.15
C ALA A 770 -4.36 -7.74 -21.49
N LEU A 771 -5.15 -7.51 -22.56
CA LEU A 771 -4.63 -7.05 -23.85
C LEU A 771 -3.99 -5.66 -23.77
N SER A 772 -4.53 -4.78 -22.94
CA SER A 772 -4.12 -3.37 -22.81
C SER A 772 -3.54 -3.02 -21.43
N GLU A 773 -3.81 -3.84 -20.41
CA GLU A 773 -3.49 -3.53 -19.01
C GLU A 773 -2.77 -4.70 -18.31
N THR A 774 -1.99 -4.39 -17.28
CA THR A 774 -1.42 -5.39 -16.35
C THR A 774 -2.29 -5.61 -15.12
N ARG A 775 -3.30 -4.76 -14.91
CA ARG A 775 -4.26 -4.86 -13.81
C ARG A 775 -5.57 -5.42 -14.35
N VAL A 776 -5.98 -6.59 -13.87
CA VAL A 776 -7.18 -7.29 -14.35
C VAL A 776 -8.16 -7.58 -13.22
N THR A 777 -9.42 -7.78 -13.56
CA THR A 777 -10.47 -8.16 -12.61
C THR A 777 -10.56 -9.67 -12.49
N ASN A 778 -10.37 -10.20 -11.28
CA ASN A 778 -10.58 -11.62 -11.01
C ASN A 778 -12.05 -11.95 -10.72
N LEU A 779 -12.36 -13.24 -10.61
CA LEU A 779 -13.73 -13.71 -10.37
C LEU A 779 -14.26 -13.38 -8.97
N ARG A 780 -13.40 -12.89 -8.07
CA ARG A 780 -13.79 -12.35 -6.77
C ARG A 780 -14.08 -10.84 -6.82
N HIS A 781 -14.21 -10.26 -8.01
CA HIS A 781 -14.45 -8.84 -8.24
C HIS A 781 -13.37 -7.92 -7.65
N ARG A 782 -12.11 -8.36 -7.73
CA ARG A 782 -10.93 -7.63 -7.24
C ARG A 782 -9.90 -7.44 -8.33
N ILE A 783 -9.10 -6.39 -8.16
CA ILE A 783 -7.98 -6.09 -9.05
C ILE A 783 -6.80 -6.99 -8.69
N VAL A 784 -6.27 -7.69 -9.68
CA VAL A 784 -5.03 -8.46 -9.62
C VAL A 784 -4.03 -7.80 -10.56
N GLU A 785 -2.84 -7.52 -10.03
CA GLU A 785 -1.71 -7.03 -10.82
C GLU A 785 -0.91 -8.22 -11.33
N LEU A 786 -0.71 -8.27 -12.64
CA LEU A 786 -0.03 -9.35 -13.34
C LEU A 786 1.42 -8.95 -13.64
N SER A 787 2.32 -9.92 -13.57
CA SER A 787 3.62 -9.82 -14.23
C SER A 787 3.45 -9.82 -15.76
N ASP A 788 4.43 -9.34 -16.50
CA ASP A 788 4.42 -9.37 -17.97
C ASP A 788 4.22 -10.80 -18.51
N PHE A 789 4.88 -11.79 -17.88
CA PHE A 789 4.71 -13.20 -18.22
C PHE A 789 3.28 -13.68 -17.96
N ASP A 790 2.73 -13.39 -16.78
CA ASP A 790 1.39 -13.84 -16.40
C ASP A 790 0.31 -13.17 -17.28
N ALA A 791 0.49 -11.90 -17.68
CA ALA A 791 -0.39 -11.21 -18.62
C ALA A 791 -0.37 -11.87 -20.00
N VAL A 792 0.82 -12.20 -20.53
CA VAL A 792 0.96 -12.88 -21.82
C VAL A 792 0.37 -14.29 -21.77
N LEU A 793 0.64 -15.05 -20.70
CA LEU A 793 0.08 -16.37 -20.47
C LEU A 793 -1.45 -16.30 -20.42
N LEU A 794 -2.02 -15.44 -19.57
CA LEU A 794 -3.46 -15.28 -19.35
C LEU A 794 -4.23 -15.08 -20.65
N ARG A 795 -3.77 -14.18 -21.53
CA ARG A 795 -4.39 -13.89 -22.85
C ARG A 795 -4.63 -15.15 -23.69
N ARG A 796 -3.79 -16.19 -23.52
CA ARG A 796 -3.77 -17.43 -24.34
C ARG A 796 -4.54 -18.59 -23.71
N LEU A 797 -5.09 -18.41 -22.50
CA LEU A 797 -5.88 -19.42 -21.78
C LEU A 797 -7.36 -19.37 -22.20
N ASP A 798 -7.66 -19.69 -23.45
CA ASP A 798 -9.03 -19.78 -23.98
C ASP A 798 -9.64 -21.19 -23.92
N GLY A 799 -8.90 -22.17 -23.39
CA GLY A 799 -9.29 -23.59 -23.40
C GLY A 799 -9.06 -24.32 -24.73
N SER A 800 -8.46 -23.67 -25.74
CA SER A 800 -8.13 -24.33 -27.02
C SER A 800 -6.75 -25.00 -27.01
N ARG A 801 -5.85 -24.56 -26.13
CA ARG A 801 -4.43 -24.99 -26.08
C ARG A 801 -4.17 -25.87 -24.88
N ASP A 802 -3.47 -26.98 -25.12
CA ASP A 802 -2.85 -27.75 -24.04
C ASP A 802 -1.49 -27.15 -23.63
N GLN A 803 -0.86 -27.72 -22.61
CA GLN A 803 0.43 -27.24 -22.13
C GLN A 803 1.52 -27.26 -23.22
N ALA A 804 1.53 -28.26 -24.10
CA ALA A 804 2.53 -28.35 -25.17
C ALA A 804 2.34 -27.23 -26.20
N ALA A 805 1.09 -26.95 -26.59
CA ALA A 805 0.74 -25.85 -27.48
C ALA A 805 1.00 -24.47 -26.85
N LEU A 806 0.79 -24.33 -25.53
CA LEU A 806 1.14 -23.11 -24.79
C LEU A 806 2.66 -22.87 -24.80
N LEU A 807 3.47 -23.89 -24.48
CA LEU A 807 4.92 -23.79 -24.54
C LEU A 807 5.42 -23.41 -25.93
N GLN A 808 4.84 -24.01 -26.98
CA GLN A 808 5.19 -23.66 -28.36
C GLN A 808 4.81 -22.21 -28.69
N THR A 809 3.60 -21.78 -28.32
CA THR A 809 3.11 -20.43 -28.61
C THR A 809 3.93 -19.37 -27.89
N LEU A 810 4.20 -19.56 -26.60
CA LEU A 810 5.02 -18.65 -25.80
C LEU A 810 6.47 -18.66 -26.28
N GLY A 811 7.00 -19.84 -26.66
CA GLY A 811 8.35 -19.97 -27.21
C GLY A 811 8.52 -19.16 -28.49
N ASN A 812 7.51 -19.18 -29.38
CA ASN A 812 7.53 -18.36 -30.59
C ASN A 812 7.59 -16.86 -30.28
N LEU A 813 6.92 -16.37 -29.23
CA LEU A 813 6.97 -14.96 -28.84
C LEU A 813 8.37 -14.57 -28.33
N ILE A 814 9.01 -15.46 -27.58
CA ILE A 814 10.39 -15.27 -27.13
C ILE A 814 11.33 -15.17 -28.33
N THR A 815 11.22 -16.09 -29.30
CA THR A 815 12.08 -16.07 -30.50
C THR A 815 11.90 -14.82 -31.35
N ARG A 816 10.74 -14.16 -31.28
CA ARG A 816 10.44 -12.88 -31.97
C ARG A 816 10.80 -11.64 -31.14
N GLY A 817 11.21 -11.81 -29.88
CA GLY A 817 11.47 -10.71 -28.95
C GLY A 817 10.21 -10.02 -28.43
N GLU A 818 9.03 -10.61 -28.61
CA GLU A 818 7.75 -10.07 -28.12
C GLU A 818 7.49 -10.44 -26.64
N LEU A 819 8.20 -11.44 -26.11
CA LEU A 819 8.20 -11.83 -24.70
C LEU A 819 9.65 -11.98 -24.25
N VAL A 820 10.06 -11.19 -23.27
CA VAL A 820 11.40 -11.30 -22.68
C VAL A 820 11.27 -12.06 -21.36
N ILE A 821 11.95 -13.20 -21.24
CA ILE A 821 12.13 -13.85 -19.94
C ILE A 821 13.35 -13.19 -19.28
N PRO A 822 13.26 -12.68 -18.03
CA PRO A 822 14.33 -11.94 -17.35
C PRO A 822 15.54 -12.79 -16.93
N GLN A 823 16.00 -13.73 -17.77
CA GLN A 823 17.01 -14.72 -17.40
C GLN A 823 18.21 -14.79 -18.36
N GLN A 824 18.29 -13.96 -19.41
CA GLN A 824 19.45 -13.91 -20.33
C GLN A 824 19.73 -12.51 -20.88
N ASP A 825 21.02 -12.12 -20.91
CA ASP A 825 21.56 -10.91 -21.56
C ASP A 825 21.50 -10.95 -23.10
N GLN A 826 21.11 -12.09 -23.70
CA GLN A 826 20.99 -12.24 -25.15
C GLN A 826 19.59 -12.69 -25.57
N PRO A 827 19.07 -12.20 -26.72
CA PRO A 827 17.79 -12.64 -27.26
C PRO A 827 17.81 -14.14 -27.58
N VAL A 828 16.93 -14.91 -26.95
CA VAL A 828 16.74 -16.33 -27.29
C VAL A 828 16.07 -16.39 -28.67
N ARG A 829 16.77 -16.93 -29.67
CA ARG A 829 16.30 -16.99 -31.07
C ARG A 829 15.93 -18.38 -31.55
N ASP A 830 16.27 -19.41 -30.79
CA ASP A 830 15.94 -20.80 -31.10
C ASP A 830 14.77 -21.31 -30.26
N ALA A 831 13.90 -22.09 -30.90
CA ALA A 831 12.65 -22.55 -30.29
C ALA A 831 12.87 -23.60 -29.18
N GLU A 832 13.98 -24.33 -29.22
CA GLU A 832 14.30 -25.38 -28.25
C GLU A 832 14.72 -24.79 -26.90
N THR A 833 15.62 -23.81 -26.91
CA THR A 833 16.02 -23.04 -25.72
C THR A 833 14.83 -22.26 -25.14
N ALA A 834 14.02 -21.61 -25.99
CA ALA A 834 12.82 -20.93 -25.54
C ALA A 834 11.85 -21.88 -24.81
N ARG A 835 11.65 -23.08 -25.34
CA ARG A 835 10.81 -24.11 -24.71
C ARG A 835 11.39 -24.60 -23.38
N ALA A 836 12.69 -24.86 -23.33
CA ALA A 836 13.37 -25.31 -22.11
C ALA A 836 13.27 -24.28 -20.96
N LEU A 837 13.37 -22.98 -21.28
CA LEU A 837 13.21 -21.88 -20.32
C LEU A 837 11.76 -21.72 -19.83
N LEU A 838 10.78 -21.94 -20.71
CA LEU A 838 9.36 -21.81 -20.36
C LEU A 838 8.82 -22.98 -19.54
N GLN A 839 9.36 -24.18 -19.74
CA GLN A 839 8.90 -25.40 -19.08
C GLN A 839 8.80 -25.26 -17.54
N PRO A 840 9.81 -24.76 -16.81
CA PRO A 840 9.72 -24.57 -15.36
C PRO A 840 8.81 -23.40 -14.94
N LEU A 841 8.49 -22.47 -15.84
CA LEU A 841 7.69 -21.27 -15.52
C LEU A 841 6.18 -21.49 -15.72
N LEU A 842 5.78 -22.33 -16.68
CA LEU A 842 4.39 -22.51 -17.06
C LEU A 842 3.54 -23.04 -15.90
N GLY A 843 3.99 -24.10 -15.22
CA GLY A 843 3.28 -24.69 -14.08
C GLY A 843 3.02 -23.68 -12.95
N PRO A 844 4.09 -23.07 -12.39
CA PRO A 844 3.94 -22.02 -11.39
C PRO A 844 3.08 -20.83 -11.84
N GLY A 845 3.19 -20.40 -13.11
CA GLY A 845 2.34 -19.34 -13.67
C GLY A 845 0.86 -19.71 -13.66
N LEU A 846 0.50 -20.92 -14.11
CA LEU A 846 -0.87 -21.41 -14.07
C LEU A 846 -1.39 -21.51 -12.63
N HIS A 847 -0.57 -21.96 -11.68
CA HIS A 847 -0.93 -22.00 -10.26
C HIS A 847 -1.14 -20.60 -9.67
N ARG A 848 -0.30 -19.61 -10.01
CA ARG A 848 -0.51 -18.21 -9.58
C ARG A 848 -1.82 -17.65 -10.10
N LEU A 849 -2.15 -17.90 -11.37
CA LEU A 849 -3.41 -17.46 -11.98
C LEU A 849 -4.62 -18.15 -11.31
N ALA A 850 -4.53 -19.45 -11.01
CA ALA A 850 -5.57 -20.19 -10.31
C ALA A 850 -5.79 -19.65 -8.88
N TYR A 851 -4.70 -19.46 -8.12
CA TYR A 851 -4.74 -18.94 -6.74
C TYR A 851 -5.20 -17.48 -6.66
N SER A 852 -5.08 -16.74 -7.77
CA SER A 852 -5.63 -15.40 -7.95
C SER A 852 -7.09 -15.37 -8.41
N ALA A 853 -7.76 -16.53 -8.48
CA ALA A 853 -9.13 -16.70 -8.95
C ALA A 853 -9.37 -16.18 -10.38
N LEU A 854 -8.43 -16.44 -11.30
CA LEU A 854 -8.51 -16.04 -12.71
C LEU A 854 -8.89 -17.19 -13.66
N LEU A 855 -8.88 -18.44 -13.20
CA LEU A 855 -9.21 -19.62 -14.03
C LEU A 855 -10.66 -20.07 -13.84
N VAL A 856 -11.28 -20.54 -14.92
CA VAL A 856 -12.66 -21.04 -15.00
C VAL A 856 -12.75 -22.46 -15.58
N GLY A 857 -11.62 -23.10 -15.88
CA GLY A 857 -11.60 -24.47 -16.37
C GLY A 857 -10.27 -24.89 -16.94
#